data_AF-F4Q680-F1
#
_entry.id   AF-F4Q680-F1
#
_cell.length_a   1.000
_cell.length_b   1.000
_cell.length_c   1.000
_cell.angle_alpha   90.00
_cell.angle_beta   90.00
_cell.angle_gamma   90.00
#
_symmetry.space_group_name_H-M   'P 1'
#
loop_
_entity.id
_entity.type
_entity.pdbx_description
1 polymer ?
#
loop_
_entity_poly.entity_id
_entity_poly.type
_entity_poly.pdbx_seq_one_letter_code
_entity_poly.pdbx_strand_id
1 'polypeptide(L)'
;MTLLLSLSNLLLSQIISDINSNADIVCLLLTCKKLYSNSSIRRSIQFKGIEAIDEDKGVISRKFLTTATRYNLNTFKDILENSISDHQVIIRKQNQSDWGYPNWIQQRITATDRVYKSSSSFSTVFVTNCKEVSVIESLYNIPSIKTLFIDNELFTVDLGSIALLPNLQILSVRANKFNIGIHTTLKSFTLTVYTVYTLGDLGLDKFVSLTELTLNSFVNEIGPGLLPTTLTSLTIKPKDIPPRDTFVSLKSLLYLNIRIFKYAIDKVVQEQQFIDLDGLSKLETLSFIAMGDKKREKKDCMSISVPPSIKTLTVWSDSVQIPSDCRMPLLEKLCVQQRVFIDGKISLTSCQSLKKLAIYACVEPMPANINIPSTVERLTIDTHRSTQSILGQIVFPPLLTHLSFDENYDVEGSVQLPESLIKLKQTVNLESILGFVWESQYLPPSSYPANLETLNLLEIKGDCTIGNLPPTIKHLSMRLTFPLLKVALKIYSISPTINKPVIDQSQQQQQQQQQQQQQQQQQQWLPHNTTHLTCNLQNYTPGSGFRLDEIINHTNVRYLNITITNSNYQFSIQRLDPDNNNVLVLETKSLQGGIITQRQRKSIDPIYLYFETSYESPFGLPMKWTSTFDPQNIIKDIFGNSIPHHQVIFNNLDFDERDEEYPQWIKERIYADRADQSGITTFLVPDNLISMPLHQVSDY
;
A
#
# COMPACT_ATOMS: atom_id res chain seq x y z
N MET A 1 -31.49 -13.88 24.42
CA MET A 1 -31.98 -13.70 23.03
C MET A 1 -33.35 -13.02 22.96
N THR A 2 -34.33 -13.36 23.82
CA THR A 2 -35.64 -12.66 23.90
C THR A 2 -35.54 -11.18 24.21
N LEU A 3 -34.59 -10.77 25.07
CA LEU A 3 -34.33 -9.36 25.42
C LEU A 3 -33.87 -8.49 24.25
N LEU A 4 -33.19 -9.06 23.24
CA LEU A 4 -32.73 -8.30 22.07
C LEU A 4 -33.91 -7.95 21.15
N LEU A 5 -34.90 -8.84 21.06
CA LEU A 5 -36.08 -8.67 20.21
C LEU A 5 -37.14 -7.77 20.84
N SER A 6 -37.02 -7.47 22.14
CA SER A 6 -37.84 -6.45 22.81
C SER A 6 -37.31 -5.02 22.64
N LEU A 7 -36.14 -4.85 22.02
CA LEU A 7 -35.58 -3.53 21.74
C LEU A 7 -36.34 -2.87 20.57
N SER A 8 -36.47 -1.54 20.61
CA SER A 8 -37.11 -0.80 19.52
C SER A 8 -36.26 -0.88 18.25
N ASN A 9 -36.91 -0.80 17.08
CA ASN A 9 -36.19 -0.79 15.79
C ASN A 9 -35.16 0.36 15.71
N LEU A 10 -35.43 1.50 16.36
CA LEU A 10 -34.50 2.63 16.43
C LEU A 10 -33.22 2.25 17.19
N LEU A 11 -33.36 1.65 18.38
CA LEU A 11 -32.22 1.25 19.20
C LEU A 11 -31.46 0.09 18.55
N LEU A 12 -32.16 -0.86 17.92
CA LEU A 12 -31.52 -1.91 17.11
C LEU A 12 -30.75 -1.32 15.93
N SER A 13 -31.32 -0.34 15.24
CA SER A 13 -30.62 0.35 14.15
C SER A 13 -29.39 1.10 14.65
N GLN A 14 -29.45 1.71 15.84
CA GLN A 14 -28.29 2.38 16.44
C GLN A 14 -27.19 1.37 16.80
N ILE A 15 -27.55 0.26 17.47
CA ILE A 15 -26.62 -0.82 17.77
C ILE A 15 -25.95 -1.34 16.49
N ILE A 16 -26.73 -1.61 15.43
CA ILE A 16 -26.18 -2.09 14.15
C ILE A 16 -25.28 -1.03 13.50
N SER A 17 -25.67 0.24 13.55
CA SER A 17 -24.87 1.34 13.01
C SER A 17 -23.54 1.49 13.74
N ASP A 18 -23.49 1.21 15.05
CA ASP A 18 -22.31 1.30 15.91
C ASP A 18 -21.36 0.10 15.75
N ILE A 19 -21.79 -0.99 15.09
CA ILE A 19 -20.90 -2.12 14.78
C ILE A 19 -19.95 -1.74 13.64
N ASN A 20 -18.66 -1.64 13.97
CA ASN A 20 -17.60 -1.29 13.01
C ASN A 20 -16.98 -2.50 12.29
N SER A 21 -17.21 -3.72 12.79
CA SER A 21 -16.65 -4.96 12.26
C SER A 21 -17.68 -5.70 11.41
N ASN A 22 -17.37 -5.90 10.14
CA ASN A 22 -18.21 -6.71 9.25
C ASN A 22 -18.32 -8.17 9.71
N ALA A 23 -17.31 -8.71 10.39
CA ALA A 23 -17.38 -10.03 11.01
C ALA A 23 -18.45 -10.06 12.11
N ASP A 24 -18.52 -9.01 12.93
CA ASP A 24 -19.51 -8.91 14.00
C ASP A 24 -20.93 -8.71 13.41
N ILE A 25 -21.06 -7.99 12.30
CA ILE A 25 -22.33 -7.89 11.55
C ILE A 25 -22.76 -9.28 11.09
N VAL A 26 -21.88 -10.04 10.45
CA VAL A 26 -22.20 -11.42 10.01
C VAL A 26 -22.55 -12.32 11.19
N CYS A 27 -21.77 -12.28 12.27
CA CYS A 27 -22.07 -13.03 13.50
C CYS A 27 -23.43 -12.65 14.10
N LEU A 28 -23.75 -11.36 14.16
CA LEU A 28 -25.06 -10.87 14.60
C LEU A 28 -26.17 -11.43 13.72
N LEU A 29 -26.01 -11.41 12.39
CA LEU A 29 -27.02 -11.90 11.46
C LEU A 29 -27.21 -13.42 11.52
N LEU A 30 -26.13 -14.17 11.70
CA LEU A 30 -26.17 -15.62 11.83
C LEU A 30 -26.79 -16.07 13.17
N THR A 31 -26.51 -15.33 14.25
CA THR A 31 -27.05 -15.63 15.59
C THR A 31 -28.48 -15.11 15.78
N CYS A 32 -28.84 -13.99 15.14
CA CYS A 32 -30.13 -13.31 15.32
C CYS A 32 -31.00 -13.38 14.05
N LYS A 33 -31.34 -14.58 13.58
CA LYS A 33 -32.15 -14.79 12.35
C LYS A 33 -33.46 -13.96 12.30
N LYS A 34 -34.11 -13.74 13.44
CA LYS A 34 -35.33 -12.91 13.54
C LYS A 34 -35.07 -11.44 13.21
N LEU A 35 -33.91 -10.90 13.59
CA LEU A 35 -33.48 -9.54 13.25
C LEU A 35 -33.35 -9.41 11.73
N TYR A 36 -32.75 -10.42 11.08
CA TYR A 36 -32.58 -10.45 9.63
C TYR A 36 -33.91 -10.58 8.86
N SER A 37 -34.91 -11.22 9.46
CA SER A 37 -36.26 -11.33 8.85
C SER A 37 -37.05 -10.01 8.90
N ASN A 38 -36.62 -9.02 9.69
CA ASN A 38 -37.27 -7.71 9.74
C ASN A 38 -36.82 -6.84 8.55
N SER A 39 -37.69 -6.67 7.56
CA SER A 39 -37.39 -5.96 6.31
C SER A 39 -37.01 -4.48 6.50
N SER A 40 -37.48 -3.82 7.57
CA SER A 40 -37.16 -2.42 7.84
C SER A 40 -35.72 -2.25 8.31
N ILE A 41 -35.30 -3.06 9.28
CA ILE A 41 -33.92 -3.07 9.81
C ILE A 41 -32.97 -3.60 8.74
N ARG A 42 -33.35 -4.66 8.02
CA ARG A 42 -32.53 -5.27 6.97
C ARG A 42 -32.05 -4.25 5.92
N ARG A 43 -32.87 -3.25 5.59
CA ARG A 43 -32.51 -2.17 4.64
C ARG A 43 -31.53 -1.14 5.19
N SER A 44 -31.40 -1.01 6.51
CA SER A 44 -30.42 -0.11 7.13
C SER A 44 -29.09 -0.79 7.43
N ILE A 45 -29.01 -2.12 7.30
CA ILE A 45 -27.75 -2.86 7.46
C ILE A 45 -26.90 -2.69 6.21
N GLN A 46 -25.66 -2.28 6.42
CA GLN A 46 -24.63 -2.11 5.39
C GLN A 46 -23.32 -2.70 5.89
N PHE A 47 -22.50 -3.22 4.98
CA PHE A 47 -21.12 -3.56 5.27
C PHE A 47 -20.28 -2.28 5.35
N LYS A 48 -19.50 -2.14 6.41
CA LYS A 48 -18.62 -1.01 6.64
C LYS A 48 -17.40 -1.07 5.73
N GLY A 49 -17.07 0.04 5.06
CA GLY A 49 -15.91 0.16 4.17
C GLY A 49 -15.99 -0.68 2.88
N ILE A 50 -17.19 -1.12 2.52
CA ILE A 50 -17.50 -1.81 1.25
C ILE A 50 -18.31 -0.85 0.37
N GLU A 51 -17.60 0.04 -0.28
CA GLU A 51 -18.15 1.04 -1.19
C GLU A 51 -17.87 0.65 -2.63
N ALA A 52 -18.71 1.04 -3.59
CA ALA A 52 -18.46 0.74 -5.01
C ALA A 52 -17.29 1.54 -5.60
N ILE A 53 -17.01 2.72 -5.02
CA ILE A 53 -15.99 3.66 -5.46
C ILE A 53 -15.08 3.91 -4.25
N ASP A 54 -13.77 3.76 -4.44
CA ASP A 54 -12.76 4.14 -3.46
C ASP A 54 -12.59 5.66 -3.56
N GLU A 55 -13.24 6.41 -2.67
CA GLU A 55 -13.30 7.88 -2.74
C GLU A 55 -11.91 8.52 -2.65
N ASP A 56 -11.00 7.93 -1.87
CA ASP A 56 -9.62 8.42 -1.72
C ASP A 56 -8.82 8.32 -3.02
N LYS A 57 -9.07 7.25 -3.80
CA LYS A 57 -8.34 6.98 -5.05
C LYS A 57 -9.08 7.43 -6.30
N GLY A 58 -10.38 7.69 -6.21
CA GLY A 58 -11.24 7.97 -7.36
C GLY A 58 -11.28 6.83 -8.38
N VAL A 59 -11.25 5.58 -7.90
CA VAL A 59 -11.31 4.38 -8.74
C VAL A 59 -12.36 3.41 -8.22
N ILE A 60 -12.72 2.42 -9.02
CA ILE A 60 -13.59 1.34 -8.57
C ILE A 60 -12.95 0.56 -7.43
N SER A 61 -13.72 0.35 -6.38
CA SER A 61 -13.25 -0.30 -5.16
C SER A 61 -12.96 -1.77 -5.41
N ARG A 62 -11.69 -2.14 -5.28
CA ARG A 62 -11.27 -3.54 -5.32
C ARG A 62 -11.93 -4.36 -4.20
N LYS A 63 -12.14 -3.77 -3.02
CA LYS A 63 -12.80 -4.45 -1.89
C LYS A 63 -14.22 -4.85 -2.25
N PHE A 64 -14.98 -3.93 -2.85
CA PHE A 64 -16.34 -4.20 -3.30
C PHE A 64 -16.35 -5.25 -4.41
N LEU A 65 -15.51 -5.11 -5.43
CA LEU A 65 -15.38 -6.10 -6.52
C LEU A 65 -15.14 -7.52 -5.99
N THR A 66 -14.18 -7.68 -5.07
CA THR A 66 -13.86 -8.99 -4.45
C THR A 66 -15.04 -9.53 -3.64
N THR A 67 -15.73 -8.67 -2.88
CA THR A 67 -16.90 -9.06 -2.06
C THR A 67 -18.11 -9.46 -2.91
N ALA A 68 -18.32 -8.76 -4.02
CA ALA A 68 -19.41 -8.94 -4.96
C ALA A 68 -19.39 -10.26 -5.74
N THR A 69 -18.20 -10.68 -6.16
CA THR A 69 -18.02 -11.69 -7.21
C THR A 69 -17.75 -13.08 -6.66
N ARG A 70 -17.13 -13.17 -5.48
CA ARG A 70 -16.56 -14.44 -4.99
C ARG A 70 -17.41 -15.16 -4.00
N TYR A 71 -18.09 -14.39 -3.18
CA TYR A 71 -18.83 -14.99 -2.10
C TYR A 71 -20.21 -15.31 -2.62
N ASN A 72 -20.66 -16.52 -2.33
CA ASN A 72 -22.08 -16.87 -2.34
C ASN A 72 -22.83 -16.11 -1.23
N LEU A 73 -22.53 -14.81 -1.02
CA LEU A 73 -23.31 -13.84 -0.25
C LEU A 73 -24.67 -13.57 -0.91
N ASN A 74 -25.17 -14.48 -1.76
CA ASN A 74 -26.57 -14.47 -2.17
C ASN A 74 -27.49 -14.38 -0.95
N THR A 75 -27.09 -14.97 0.17
CA THR A 75 -27.79 -14.85 1.46
C THR A 75 -27.77 -13.44 2.06
N PHE A 76 -26.80 -12.58 1.72
CA PHE A 76 -26.63 -11.19 2.20
C PHE A 76 -26.64 -10.16 1.06
N LYS A 77 -27.19 -10.52 -0.11
CA LYS A 77 -27.15 -9.71 -1.33
C LYS A 77 -27.72 -8.32 -1.12
N ASP A 78 -28.83 -8.23 -0.40
CA ASP A 78 -29.51 -6.99 -0.05
C ASP A 78 -28.64 -6.07 0.83
N ILE A 79 -27.86 -6.61 1.77
CA ILE A 79 -26.95 -5.82 2.61
C ILE A 79 -25.84 -5.22 1.74
N LEU A 80 -25.31 -6.02 0.82
CA LEU A 80 -24.33 -5.55 -0.14
C LEU A 80 -24.93 -4.49 -1.08
N GLU A 81 -26.18 -4.64 -1.52
CA GLU A 81 -26.91 -3.62 -2.29
C GLU A 81 -27.10 -2.32 -1.49
N ASN A 82 -27.45 -2.41 -0.21
CA ASN A 82 -27.61 -1.23 0.65
C ASN A 82 -26.28 -0.48 0.81
N SER A 83 -25.16 -1.22 0.86
CA SER A 83 -23.80 -0.67 1.08
C SER A 83 -23.29 0.20 -0.09
N ILE A 84 -23.94 0.10 -1.26
CA ILE A 84 -23.57 0.85 -2.47
C ILE A 84 -24.73 1.69 -3.02
N SER A 85 -25.79 1.86 -2.22
CA SER A 85 -27.06 2.41 -2.71
C SER A 85 -26.96 3.87 -3.15
N ASP A 86 -26.05 4.63 -2.58
CA ASP A 86 -25.75 6.03 -2.87
C ASP A 86 -24.61 6.23 -3.89
N HIS A 87 -24.03 5.14 -4.40
CA HIS A 87 -22.99 5.15 -5.42
C HIS A 87 -23.56 4.88 -6.83
N GLN A 88 -22.90 5.42 -7.85
CA GLN A 88 -23.17 5.11 -9.25
C GLN A 88 -21.88 5.03 -10.08
N VAL A 89 -21.75 3.98 -10.90
CA VAL A 89 -20.55 3.76 -11.73
C VAL A 89 -20.93 3.69 -13.21
N ILE A 90 -20.59 4.74 -13.94
CA ILE A 90 -20.88 4.87 -15.36
C ILE A 90 -19.68 4.37 -16.18
N ILE A 91 -19.89 3.25 -16.87
CA ILE A 91 -18.87 2.57 -17.67
C ILE A 91 -19.37 2.40 -19.12
N ARG A 92 -18.43 2.48 -20.06
CA ARG A 92 -18.68 2.19 -21.48
C ARG A 92 -19.20 0.76 -21.70
N LYS A 93 -20.30 0.64 -22.46
CA LYS A 93 -20.99 -0.64 -22.74
C LYS A 93 -20.09 -1.72 -23.36
N GLN A 94 -19.15 -1.32 -24.23
CA GLN A 94 -18.29 -2.26 -24.95
C GLN A 94 -17.33 -3.06 -24.07
N ASN A 95 -17.07 -2.62 -22.83
CA ASN A 95 -16.17 -3.32 -21.93
C ASN A 95 -16.93 -4.05 -20.81
N GLN A 96 -18.28 -4.04 -20.78
CA GLN A 96 -19.05 -4.52 -19.62
C GLN A 96 -18.84 -6.01 -19.30
N SER A 97 -18.61 -6.85 -20.30
CA SER A 97 -18.30 -8.28 -20.10
C SER A 97 -17.00 -8.50 -19.30
N ASP A 98 -16.05 -7.57 -19.41
CA ASP A 98 -14.67 -7.81 -18.99
C ASP A 98 -14.45 -7.50 -17.50
N TRP A 99 -15.40 -6.82 -16.86
CA TRP A 99 -15.32 -6.51 -15.44
C TRP A 99 -15.75 -7.68 -14.55
N GLY A 100 -16.35 -8.71 -15.15
CA GLY A 100 -16.95 -9.90 -14.51
C GLY A 100 -17.69 -9.66 -13.19
N TYR A 101 -18.31 -8.48 -13.06
CA TYR A 101 -19.35 -8.27 -12.07
C TYR A 101 -20.51 -9.22 -12.36
N PRO A 102 -21.18 -9.77 -11.32
CA PRO A 102 -22.44 -10.45 -11.50
C PRO A 102 -23.45 -9.49 -12.14
N ASN A 103 -24.32 -10.01 -13.03
CA ASN A 103 -25.32 -9.22 -13.75
C ASN A 103 -26.16 -8.31 -12.82
N TRP A 104 -26.49 -8.79 -11.61
CA TRP A 104 -27.27 -8.01 -10.65
C TRP A 104 -26.53 -6.77 -10.14
N ILE A 105 -25.19 -6.77 -10.09
CA ILE A 105 -24.38 -5.60 -9.73
C ILE A 105 -24.27 -4.67 -10.91
N GLN A 106 -24.03 -5.22 -12.11
CA GLN A 106 -24.01 -4.43 -13.33
C GLN A 106 -25.29 -3.60 -13.45
N GLN A 107 -26.46 -4.23 -13.29
CA GLN A 107 -27.77 -3.55 -13.28
C GLN A 107 -27.92 -2.44 -12.23
N ARG A 108 -27.15 -2.49 -11.14
CA ARG A 108 -27.22 -1.49 -10.06
C ARG A 108 -26.26 -0.34 -10.28
N ILE A 109 -25.11 -0.60 -10.89
CA ILE A 109 -24.07 0.41 -11.07
C ILE A 109 -24.13 1.08 -12.44
N THR A 110 -24.51 0.36 -13.51
CA THR A 110 -24.51 0.87 -14.89
C THR A 110 -25.74 1.75 -15.17
N ALA A 111 -25.51 2.87 -15.88
CA ALA A 111 -26.54 3.86 -16.16
C ALA A 111 -27.67 3.35 -17.08
N THR A 112 -27.40 2.37 -17.95
CA THR A 112 -28.35 1.91 -18.98
C THR A 112 -29.48 1.06 -18.43
N ASP A 113 -29.24 0.31 -17.35
CA ASP A 113 -30.15 -0.74 -16.88
C ASP A 113 -30.71 -0.46 -15.49
N ARG A 114 -30.29 0.65 -14.85
CA ARG A 114 -30.82 1.05 -13.55
C ARG A 114 -32.26 1.50 -13.73
N VAL A 115 -33.18 0.59 -13.42
CA VAL A 115 -34.64 0.85 -13.39
C VAL A 115 -34.85 2.18 -12.68
N TYR A 116 -35.31 3.19 -13.43
CA TYR A 116 -35.39 4.64 -13.18
C TYR A 116 -36.10 5.11 -11.89
N LYS A 117 -36.17 4.28 -10.84
CA LYS A 117 -37.11 4.46 -9.75
C LYS A 117 -36.68 5.41 -8.64
N SER A 118 -35.58 6.15 -8.79
CA SER A 118 -35.32 7.47 -8.19
C SER A 118 -33.87 7.86 -8.45
N SER A 119 -33.60 8.66 -9.49
CA SER A 119 -32.29 9.27 -9.74
C SER A 119 -31.85 10.24 -8.64
N SER A 120 -32.69 10.52 -7.64
CA SER A 120 -32.52 11.57 -6.64
C SER A 120 -31.64 11.19 -5.43
N SER A 121 -31.07 9.98 -5.36
CA SER A 121 -30.37 9.51 -4.15
C SER A 121 -28.86 9.35 -4.26
N PHE A 122 -28.25 9.58 -5.42
CA PHE A 122 -26.81 9.36 -5.57
C PHE A 122 -26.01 10.55 -5.03
N SER A 123 -25.07 10.24 -4.13
CA SER A 123 -24.11 11.19 -3.57
C SER A 123 -22.78 11.12 -4.32
N THR A 124 -22.35 9.91 -4.70
CA THR A 124 -21.03 9.65 -5.27
C THR A 124 -21.12 8.98 -6.64
N VAL A 125 -20.49 9.58 -7.65
CA VAL A 125 -20.53 9.12 -9.04
C VAL A 125 -19.12 8.97 -9.59
N PHE A 126 -18.85 7.85 -10.26
CA PHE A 126 -17.63 7.62 -11.04
C PHE A 126 -17.95 7.39 -12.51
N VAL A 127 -17.32 8.16 -13.40
CA VAL A 127 -17.41 8.05 -14.85
C VAL A 127 -16.06 7.60 -15.38
N THR A 128 -16.00 6.49 -16.11
CA THR A 128 -14.74 6.01 -16.71
C THR A 128 -14.91 5.70 -18.19
N ASN A 129 -13.95 6.14 -19.00
CA ASN A 129 -13.82 5.81 -20.43
C ASN A 129 -15.09 6.08 -21.25
N CYS A 130 -15.84 7.13 -20.91
CA CYS A 130 -17.08 7.45 -21.59
C CYS A 130 -16.80 8.28 -22.85
N LYS A 131 -17.13 7.72 -24.02
CA LYS A 131 -17.03 8.43 -25.32
C LYS A 131 -18.23 9.33 -25.60
N GLU A 132 -19.36 9.04 -24.96
CA GLU A 132 -20.62 9.72 -25.21
C GLU A 132 -20.74 10.91 -24.26
N VAL A 133 -20.56 12.12 -24.81
CA VAL A 133 -20.71 13.39 -24.06
C VAL A 133 -22.08 13.49 -23.38
N SER A 134 -23.12 12.98 -24.04
CA SER A 134 -24.50 12.92 -23.53
C SER A 134 -24.64 12.22 -22.17
N VAL A 135 -23.76 11.26 -21.87
CA VAL A 135 -23.78 10.55 -20.59
C VAL A 135 -23.30 11.45 -19.45
N ILE A 136 -22.24 12.24 -19.70
CA ILE A 136 -21.77 13.23 -18.73
C ILE A 136 -22.83 14.33 -18.56
N GLU A 137 -23.44 14.78 -19.67
CA GLU A 137 -24.53 15.76 -19.63
C GLU A 137 -25.73 15.28 -18.81
N SER A 138 -26.05 13.99 -18.87
CA SER A 138 -27.15 13.42 -18.08
C SER A 138 -26.94 13.55 -16.57
N LEU A 139 -25.69 13.59 -16.10
CA LEU A 139 -25.37 13.74 -14.68
C LEU A 139 -25.79 15.08 -14.11
N TYR A 140 -25.81 16.13 -14.93
CA TYR A 140 -26.19 17.47 -14.50
C TYR A 140 -27.64 17.56 -14.02
N ASN A 141 -28.46 16.57 -14.37
CA ASN A 141 -29.84 16.45 -13.89
C ASN A 141 -29.97 15.78 -12.51
N ILE A 142 -28.85 15.46 -11.85
CA ILE A 142 -28.81 14.77 -10.56
C ILE A 142 -28.27 15.73 -9.49
N PRO A 143 -29.14 16.58 -8.90
CA PRO A 143 -28.69 17.62 -7.97
C PRO A 143 -28.13 17.07 -6.66
N SER A 144 -28.33 15.79 -6.33
CA SER A 144 -27.85 15.16 -5.10
C SER A 144 -26.35 14.83 -5.12
N ILE A 145 -25.69 14.88 -6.29
CA ILE A 145 -24.27 14.55 -6.43
C ILE A 145 -23.44 15.50 -5.57
N LYS A 146 -22.65 14.93 -4.66
CA LYS A 146 -21.68 15.61 -3.80
C LYS A 146 -20.25 15.32 -4.22
N THR A 147 -20.01 14.13 -4.76
CA THR A 147 -18.69 13.64 -5.15
C THR A 147 -18.74 13.12 -6.59
N LEU A 148 -17.89 13.67 -7.46
CA LEU A 148 -17.82 13.29 -8.87
C LEU A 148 -16.39 12.98 -9.29
N PHE A 149 -16.19 11.77 -9.79
CA PHE A 149 -14.93 11.30 -10.36
C PHE A 149 -15.11 11.10 -11.87
N ILE A 150 -14.27 11.73 -12.68
CA ILE A 150 -14.26 11.60 -14.15
C ILE A 150 -12.88 11.12 -14.57
N ASP A 151 -12.79 9.90 -15.08
CA ASP A 151 -11.58 9.32 -15.67
C ASP A 151 -11.79 9.12 -17.17
N ASN A 152 -11.39 10.13 -17.95
CA ASN A 152 -11.60 10.19 -19.38
C ASN A 152 -10.36 10.70 -20.14
N GLU A 153 -9.32 9.87 -20.19
CA GLU A 153 -8.00 10.22 -20.72
C GLU A 153 -7.99 10.64 -22.20
N LEU A 154 -9.03 10.29 -22.97
CA LEU A 154 -9.03 10.46 -24.43
C LEU A 154 -9.70 11.74 -24.93
N PHE A 155 -10.54 12.39 -24.11
CA PHE A 155 -11.41 13.47 -24.58
C PHE A 155 -11.27 14.75 -23.75
N THR A 156 -11.79 15.83 -24.32
CA THR A 156 -12.01 17.09 -23.61
C THR A 156 -13.23 16.94 -22.71
N VAL A 157 -13.10 17.22 -21.42
CA VAL A 157 -14.23 17.23 -20.48
C VAL A 157 -14.71 18.67 -20.27
N ASP A 158 -15.98 18.95 -20.56
CA ASP A 158 -16.57 20.25 -20.23
C ASP A 158 -16.99 20.30 -18.76
N LEU A 159 -16.19 20.96 -17.92
CA LEU A 159 -16.55 21.25 -16.52
C LEU A 159 -17.37 22.55 -16.41
N GLY A 160 -17.64 23.26 -17.51
CA GLY A 160 -18.55 24.40 -17.56
C GLY A 160 -19.94 24.03 -17.05
N SER A 161 -20.46 22.95 -17.62
CA SER A 161 -21.78 22.42 -17.31
C SER A 161 -21.89 21.75 -15.94
N ILE A 162 -20.75 21.39 -15.31
CA ILE A 162 -20.72 20.86 -13.93
C ILE A 162 -21.25 21.88 -12.91
N ALA A 163 -21.19 23.18 -13.20
CA ALA A 163 -21.77 24.23 -12.36
C ALA A 163 -23.29 24.05 -12.10
N LEU A 164 -23.96 23.23 -12.91
CA LEU A 164 -25.36 22.82 -12.72
C LEU A 164 -25.57 21.85 -11.55
N LEU A 165 -24.51 21.33 -10.93
CA LEU A 165 -24.57 20.45 -9.76
C LEU A 165 -24.46 21.26 -8.46
N PRO A 166 -25.58 21.72 -7.87
CA PRO A 166 -25.54 22.68 -6.76
C PRO A 166 -24.84 22.13 -5.51
N ASN A 167 -24.87 20.81 -5.30
CA ASN A 167 -24.34 20.17 -4.11
C ASN A 167 -22.94 19.58 -4.29
N LEU A 168 -22.31 19.75 -5.47
CA LEU A 168 -21.01 19.16 -5.74
C LEU A 168 -19.93 19.83 -4.88
N GLN A 169 -19.27 19.02 -4.05
CA GLN A 169 -18.23 19.45 -3.11
C GLN A 169 -16.85 18.89 -3.48
N ILE A 170 -16.81 17.69 -4.05
CA ILE A 170 -15.56 17.01 -4.41
C ILE A 170 -15.59 16.67 -5.89
N LEU A 171 -14.59 17.14 -6.63
CA LEU A 171 -14.43 16.87 -8.06
C LEU A 171 -13.02 16.35 -8.32
N SER A 172 -12.92 15.19 -8.98
CA SER A 172 -11.65 14.64 -9.45
C SER A 172 -11.74 14.33 -10.93
N VAL A 173 -10.87 14.95 -11.72
CA VAL A 173 -10.88 14.85 -13.18
C VAL A 173 -9.53 14.36 -13.67
N ARG A 174 -9.53 13.26 -14.42
CA ARG A 174 -8.44 12.84 -15.30
C ARG A 174 -8.91 12.98 -16.75
N ALA A 175 -8.28 13.84 -17.53
CA ALA A 175 -8.70 14.12 -18.90
C ALA A 175 -7.52 14.49 -19.81
N ASN A 176 -7.70 14.45 -21.13
CA ASN A 176 -6.71 15.02 -22.04
C ASN A 176 -6.70 16.55 -21.92
N LYS A 177 -7.89 17.14 -22.09
CA LYS A 177 -8.18 18.57 -22.00
C LYS A 177 -9.45 18.77 -21.18
N PHE A 178 -9.69 20.00 -20.76
CA PHE A 178 -10.93 20.34 -20.08
C PHE A 178 -11.25 21.84 -20.20
N ASN A 179 -12.51 22.18 -20.00
CA ASN A 179 -13.00 23.54 -19.92
C ASN A 179 -13.53 23.82 -18.52
N ILE A 180 -13.22 24.99 -17.96
CA ILE A 180 -13.53 25.30 -16.56
C ILE A 180 -14.74 26.21 -16.47
N GLY A 181 -15.74 25.75 -15.73
CA GLY A 181 -16.87 26.56 -15.26
C GLY A 181 -16.60 27.26 -13.94
N ILE A 182 -17.50 28.16 -13.57
CA ILE A 182 -17.52 28.75 -12.23
C ILE A 182 -18.19 27.76 -11.29
N HIS A 183 -17.55 27.42 -10.17
CA HIS A 183 -18.17 26.55 -9.16
C HIS A 183 -18.03 27.17 -7.77
N THR A 184 -19.15 27.56 -7.18
CA THR A 184 -19.17 28.26 -5.89
C THR A 184 -19.22 27.31 -4.71
N THR A 185 -19.60 26.05 -4.89
CA THR A 185 -19.75 25.07 -3.79
C THR A 185 -18.63 24.04 -3.70
N LEU A 186 -17.69 24.07 -4.66
CA LEU A 186 -16.60 23.08 -4.74
C LEU A 186 -15.59 23.34 -3.63
N LYS A 187 -15.31 22.32 -2.82
CA LYS A 187 -14.37 22.37 -1.68
C LYS A 187 -13.06 21.67 -1.98
N SER A 188 -13.10 20.55 -2.72
CA SER A 188 -11.92 19.76 -3.08
C SER A 188 -11.88 19.52 -4.59
N PHE A 189 -10.73 19.84 -5.21
CA PHE A 189 -10.51 19.67 -6.64
C PHE A 189 -9.20 18.94 -6.92
N THR A 190 -9.29 17.79 -7.58
CA THR A 190 -8.13 17.02 -8.07
C THR A 190 -8.13 17.00 -9.58
N LEU A 191 -7.02 17.40 -10.20
CA LEU A 191 -6.89 17.51 -11.64
C LEU A 191 -5.65 16.78 -12.15
N THR A 192 -5.85 15.89 -13.13
CA THR A 192 -4.81 15.22 -13.90
C THR A 192 -5.08 15.44 -15.38
N VAL A 193 -4.30 16.30 -16.01
CA VAL A 193 -4.41 16.66 -17.43
C VAL A 193 -3.15 16.31 -18.20
N TYR A 194 -3.30 15.75 -19.38
CA TYR A 194 -2.16 15.38 -20.22
C TYR A 194 -1.65 16.55 -21.06
N THR A 195 -2.50 17.54 -21.36
CA THR A 195 -2.05 18.79 -21.96
C THR A 195 -1.43 19.72 -20.94
N VAL A 196 -0.40 20.44 -21.38
CA VAL A 196 0.27 21.47 -20.59
C VAL A 196 -0.64 22.70 -20.49
N TYR A 197 -0.85 23.18 -19.27
CA TYR A 197 -1.60 24.41 -18.99
C TYR A 197 -0.73 25.37 -18.20
N THR A 198 -0.92 26.67 -18.41
CA THR A 198 -0.47 27.66 -17.42
C THR A 198 -1.41 27.61 -16.21
N LEU A 199 -0.93 28.03 -15.04
CA LEU A 199 -1.79 28.10 -13.86
C LEU A 199 -2.95 29.10 -14.07
N GLY A 200 -2.73 30.17 -14.85
CA GLY A 200 -3.74 31.16 -15.20
C GLY A 200 -4.87 30.59 -16.06
N ASP A 201 -4.55 29.70 -17.01
CA ASP A 201 -5.56 29.03 -17.85
C ASP A 201 -6.53 28.18 -17.03
N LEU A 202 -6.09 27.73 -15.84
CA LEU A 202 -6.93 26.95 -14.93
C LEU A 202 -8.00 27.80 -14.22
N GLY A 203 -7.97 29.14 -14.31
CA GLY A 203 -9.01 30.03 -13.77
C GLY A 203 -9.42 29.70 -12.34
N LEU A 204 -8.45 29.32 -11.50
CA LEU A 204 -8.71 28.74 -10.18
C LEU A 204 -9.30 29.76 -9.21
N ASP A 205 -9.02 31.04 -9.44
CA ASP A 205 -9.58 32.19 -8.71
C ASP A 205 -11.12 32.20 -8.66
N LYS A 206 -11.78 31.52 -9.60
CA LYS A 206 -13.24 31.39 -9.66
C LYS A 206 -13.82 30.44 -8.61
N PHE A 207 -13.01 29.58 -7.98
CA PHE A 207 -13.48 28.60 -6.99
C PHE A 207 -13.40 29.17 -5.57
N VAL A 208 -14.34 30.05 -5.22
CA VAL A 208 -14.35 30.80 -3.95
C VAL A 208 -14.50 29.95 -2.68
N SER A 209 -14.97 28.70 -2.81
CA SER A 209 -15.11 27.77 -1.68
C SER A 209 -14.01 26.71 -1.64
N LEU A 210 -13.03 26.77 -2.55
CA LEU A 210 -12.02 25.73 -2.68
C LEU A 210 -11.07 25.77 -1.49
N THR A 211 -11.05 24.69 -0.72
CA THR A 211 -10.17 24.52 0.44
C THR A 211 -9.05 23.52 0.16
N GLU A 212 -9.20 22.65 -0.83
CA GLU A 212 -8.22 21.63 -1.19
C GLU A 212 -8.01 21.58 -2.71
N LEU A 213 -6.75 21.64 -3.14
CA LEU A 213 -6.39 21.58 -4.55
C LEU A 213 -5.22 20.60 -4.76
N THR A 214 -5.40 19.64 -5.67
CA THR A 214 -4.34 18.72 -6.11
C THR A 214 -4.18 18.77 -7.62
N LEU A 215 -3.05 19.31 -8.08
CA LEU A 215 -2.65 19.33 -9.48
C LEU A 215 -1.63 18.22 -9.72
N ASN A 216 -2.07 17.11 -10.30
CA ASN A 216 -1.22 15.95 -10.60
C ASN A 216 -0.40 16.11 -11.89
N SER A 217 -0.68 17.15 -12.67
CA SER A 217 0.02 17.47 -13.90
C SER A 217 0.96 18.64 -13.70
N PHE A 218 1.93 18.76 -14.60
CA PHE A 218 2.82 19.91 -14.61
C PHE A 218 2.07 21.16 -15.04
N VAL A 219 2.29 22.23 -14.29
CA VAL A 219 1.77 23.55 -14.61
C VAL A 219 2.92 24.52 -14.85
N ASN A 220 2.75 25.38 -15.85
CA ASN A 220 3.69 26.44 -16.18
C ASN A 220 3.23 27.76 -15.57
N GLU A 221 4.13 28.76 -15.57
CA GLU A 221 3.80 30.17 -15.32
C GLU A 221 2.99 30.36 -14.03
N ILE A 222 3.46 29.72 -12.96
CA ILE A 222 2.90 29.96 -11.64
C ILE A 222 3.31 31.38 -11.22
N GLY A 223 2.38 32.13 -10.67
CA GLY A 223 2.61 33.48 -10.20
C GLY A 223 1.69 33.88 -9.04
N PRO A 224 1.95 35.05 -8.44
CA PRO A 224 1.16 35.56 -7.33
C PRO A 224 -0.30 35.78 -7.73
N GLY A 225 -1.22 35.48 -6.81
CA GLY A 225 -2.66 35.76 -6.98
C GLY A 225 -3.44 34.79 -7.86
N LEU A 226 -2.80 33.78 -8.47
CA LEU A 226 -3.47 32.79 -9.32
C LEU A 226 -4.16 31.65 -8.53
N LEU A 227 -3.88 31.54 -7.24
CA LEU A 227 -4.40 30.49 -6.36
C LEU A 227 -5.46 31.05 -5.40
N PRO A 228 -6.56 30.33 -5.13
CA PRO A 228 -7.58 30.77 -4.18
C PRO A 228 -7.02 30.94 -2.77
N THR A 229 -7.34 32.08 -2.15
CA THR A 229 -6.87 32.41 -0.79
C THR A 229 -7.54 31.58 0.30
N THR A 230 -8.62 30.87 -0.04
CA THR A 230 -9.35 29.93 0.83
C THR A 230 -8.67 28.58 0.98
N LEU A 231 -7.60 28.30 0.20
CA LEU A 231 -6.90 27.02 0.27
C LEU A 231 -6.30 26.76 1.65
N THR A 232 -6.58 25.56 2.15
CA THR A 232 -5.99 24.97 3.36
C THR A 232 -5.04 23.82 3.01
N SER A 233 -5.20 23.20 1.84
CA SER A 233 -4.35 22.12 1.34
C SER A 233 -4.03 22.34 -0.14
N LEU A 234 -2.74 22.31 -0.50
CA LEU A 234 -2.27 22.48 -1.88
C LEU A 234 -1.22 21.42 -2.23
N THR A 235 -1.48 20.65 -3.28
CA THR A 235 -0.47 19.82 -3.96
C THR A 235 -0.27 20.33 -5.38
N ILE A 236 0.94 20.72 -5.73
CA ILE A 236 1.27 21.29 -7.04
C ILE A 236 2.56 20.68 -7.60
N LYS A 237 2.58 20.48 -8.92
CA LYS A 237 3.77 20.02 -9.65
C LYS A 237 4.22 21.14 -10.59
N PRO A 238 4.94 22.15 -10.09
CA PRO A 238 5.37 23.26 -10.93
C PRO A 238 6.43 22.74 -11.93
N LYS A 239 6.37 23.22 -13.18
CA LYS A 239 7.44 22.95 -14.14
C LYS A 239 8.70 23.69 -13.72
N ASP A 240 8.59 25.00 -13.52
CA ASP A 240 9.66 25.89 -13.08
C ASP A 240 9.58 26.21 -11.58
N ILE A 241 10.56 26.94 -11.07
CA ILE A 241 10.58 27.36 -9.67
C ILE A 241 9.58 28.50 -9.53
N PRO A 242 8.58 28.39 -8.62
CA PRO A 242 7.61 29.45 -8.45
C PRO A 242 8.30 30.78 -8.07
N PRO A 243 7.85 31.93 -8.61
CA PRO A 243 8.26 33.25 -8.12
C PRO A 243 8.12 33.36 -6.61
N ARG A 244 9.01 34.15 -5.99
CA ARG A 244 9.12 34.26 -4.53
C ARG A 244 7.79 34.55 -3.82
N ASP A 245 6.94 35.38 -4.43
CA ASP A 245 5.68 35.86 -3.87
C ASP A 245 4.47 34.97 -4.20
N THR A 246 4.66 33.86 -4.91
CA THR A 246 3.59 32.95 -5.36
C THR A 246 2.61 32.58 -4.25
N PHE A 247 3.13 32.20 -3.08
CA PHE A 247 2.31 31.62 -2.00
C PHE A 247 1.88 32.65 -0.95
N VAL A 248 2.31 33.92 -1.04
CA VAL A 248 2.14 34.93 0.03
C VAL A 248 0.66 35.19 0.38
N SER A 249 -0.25 35.01 -0.58
CA SER A 249 -1.69 35.20 -0.37
C SER A 249 -2.38 34.06 0.39
N LEU A 250 -1.76 32.88 0.48
CA LEU A 250 -2.36 31.64 1.01
C LEU A 250 -2.27 31.55 2.54
N LYS A 251 -2.67 32.60 3.25
CA LYS A 251 -2.53 32.71 4.72
C LYS A 251 -3.27 31.64 5.52
N SER A 252 -4.21 30.93 4.89
CA SER A 252 -4.99 29.82 5.50
C SER A 252 -4.39 28.44 5.25
N LEU A 253 -3.28 28.35 4.51
CA LEU A 253 -2.69 27.08 4.10
C LEU A 253 -2.10 26.32 5.29
N LEU A 254 -2.55 25.08 5.49
CA LEU A 254 -2.09 24.15 6.52
C LEU A 254 -1.15 23.08 5.95
N TYR A 255 -1.40 22.65 4.71
CA TYR A 255 -0.63 21.62 4.01
C TYR A 255 -0.17 22.11 2.64
N LEU A 256 1.13 21.97 2.35
CA LEU A 256 1.75 22.30 1.06
C LEU A 256 2.65 21.17 0.58
N ASN A 257 2.38 20.66 -0.62
CA ASN A 257 3.22 19.68 -1.32
C ASN A 257 3.66 20.23 -2.68
N ILE A 258 4.96 20.44 -2.85
CA ILE A 258 5.57 20.95 -4.07
C ILE A 258 6.42 19.84 -4.67
N ARG A 259 6.17 19.49 -5.94
CA ARG A 259 7.00 18.51 -6.68
C ARG A 259 7.59 19.11 -7.95
N ILE A 260 8.88 19.42 -7.94
CA ILE A 260 9.59 20.03 -9.05
C ILE A 260 10.39 18.96 -9.82
N PHE A 261 10.44 19.06 -11.15
CA PHE A 261 11.34 18.25 -11.98
C PHE A 261 12.55 19.06 -12.42
N LYS A 262 13.75 18.48 -12.31
CA LYS A 262 15.04 19.18 -12.47
C LYS A 262 15.25 19.83 -13.84
N TYR A 263 14.58 19.39 -14.91
CA TYR A 263 14.75 19.98 -16.25
C TYR A 263 14.50 21.49 -16.30
N ALA A 264 13.75 22.04 -15.35
CA ALA A 264 13.53 23.48 -15.27
C ALA A 264 14.60 24.27 -14.53
N ILE A 265 15.39 23.61 -13.68
CA ILE A 265 16.44 24.27 -12.89
C ILE A 265 17.58 24.72 -13.82
N ASP A 266 17.85 23.95 -14.87
CA ASP A 266 19.01 24.13 -15.76
C ASP A 266 18.92 25.36 -16.71
N LYS A 267 17.74 25.97 -16.89
CA LYS A 267 17.51 26.99 -17.93
C LYS A 267 17.60 28.44 -17.44
N VAL A 268 17.68 28.69 -16.13
CA VAL A 268 17.57 30.05 -15.59
C VAL A 268 18.93 30.61 -15.16
N VAL A 269 19.21 31.80 -15.66
CA VAL A 269 20.44 32.59 -15.50
C VAL A 269 20.62 33.04 -14.04
N GLN A 270 21.78 32.72 -13.44
CA GLN A 270 22.50 33.25 -12.25
C GLN A 270 21.78 33.81 -10.99
N GLU A 271 20.47 34.05 -10.98
CA GLU A 271 19.75 34.53 -9.81
C GLU A 271 19.52 33.38 -8.82
N GLN A 272 19.78 33.66 -7.55
CA GLN A 272 19.61 32.69 -6.46
C GLN A 272 18.14 32.28 -6.35
N GLN A 273 17.87 31.02 -6.65
CA GLN A 273 16.53 30.45 -6.61
C GLN A 273 16.02 30.35 -5.16
N PHE A 274 14.89 30.98 -4.89
CA PHE A 274 14.35 31.11 -3.53
C PHE A 274 12.83 30.95 -3.50
N ILE A 275 12.33 30.04 -2.64
CA ILE A 275 10.90 29.90 -2.34
C ILE A 275 10.64 30.46 -0.95
N ASP A 276 9.80 31.51 -0.87
CA ASP A 276 9.47 32.16 0.40
C ASP A 276 8.17 31.64 0.98
N LEU A 277 8.23 31.01 2.16
CA LEU A 277 7.08 30.50 2.89
C LEU A 277 6.92 31.13 4.27
N ASP A 278 7.73 32.13 4.64
CA ASP A 278 7.71 32.71 6.00
C ASP A 278 6.38 33.39 6.33
N GLY A 279 5.69 33.92 5.32
CA GLY A 279 4.36 34.52 5.46
C GLY A 279 3.24 33.52 5.80
N LEU A 280 3.48 32.22 5.63
CA LEU A 280 2.48 31.17 5.82
C LEU A 280 2.40 30.71 7.28
N SER A 281 2.03 31.64 8.17
CA SER A 281 1.98 31.45 9.63
C SER A 281 1.10 30.30 10.16
N LYS A 282 0.25 29.71 9.32
CA LYS A 282 -0.58 28.54 9.67
C LYS A 282 -0.08 27.23 9.06
N LEU A 283 0.98 27.26 8.25
CA LEU A 283 1.47 26.09 7.55
C LEU A 283 2.04 25.10 8.56
N GLU A 284 1.42 23.93 8.67
CA GLU A 284 1.82 22.88 9.61
C GLU A 284 2.60 21.75 8.92
N THR A 285 2.34 21.50 7.63
CA THR A 285 2.99 20.44 6.86
C THR A 285 3.54 20.95 5.53
N LEU A 286 4.84 20.76 5.32
CA LEU A 286 5.53 21.02 4.07
C LEU A 286 6.18 19.74 3.53
N SER A 287 5.87 19.39 2.28
CA SER A 287 6.52 18.33 1.53
C SER A 287 7.11 18.89 0.24
N PHE A 288 8.44 18.96 0.16
CA PHE A 288 9.16 19.39 -1.02
C PHE A 288 9.89 18.20 -1.65
N ILE A 289 9.61 17.93 -2.92
CA ILE A 289 10.26 16.87 -3.69
C ILE A 289 10.84 17.48 -4.96
N ALA A 290 12.16 17.40 -5.13
CA ALA A 290 12.77 17.73 -6.42
C ALA A 290 13.49 16.50 -6.98
N MET A 291 13.01 16.01 -8.12
CA MET A 291 13.59 14.86 -8.80
C MET A 291 14.61 15.32 -9.83
N GLY A 292 15.85 14.85 -9.70
CA GLY A 292 16.95 15.29 -10.53
C GLY A 292 17.98 14.20 -10.85
N ASP A 293 18.59 14.31 -12.02
CA ASP A 293 19.72 13.46 -12.41
C ASP A 293 20.92 13.74 -11.50
N LYS A 294 21.48 12.67 -10.91
CA LYS A 294 22.56 12.70 -9.93
C LYS A 294 23.90 13.17 -10.52
N LYS A 295 24.01 13.24 -11.85
CA LYS A 295 25.28 13.43 -12.57
C LYS A 295 25.82 14.86 -12.61
N ARG A 296 25.04 15.89 -12.25
CA ARG A 296 25.48 17.28 -12.35
C ARG A 296 25.92 17.84 -11.00
N GLU A 297 27.16 18.30 -10.96
CA GLU A 297 27.89 18.73 -9.77
C GLU A 297 27.34 20.03 -9.16
N LYS A 298 26.91 19.92 -7.89
CA LYS A 298 27.05 20.82 -6.71
C LYS A 298 26.80 22.34 -6.76
N LYS A 299 26.69 23.05 -7.89
CA LYS A 299 26.69 24.53 -7.84
C LYS A 299 25.36 25.21 -7.51
N ASP A 300 24.23 24.64 -7.91
CA ASP A 300 22.95 25.34 -7.76
C ASP A 300 22.14 24.73 -6.60
N CYS A 301 22.20 25.38 -5.44
CA CYS A 301 21.33 25.09 -4.31
C CYS A 301 20.16 26.08 -4.31
N MET A 302 18.94 25.56 -4.31
CA MET A 302 17.72 26.33 -4.05
C MET A 302 17.56 26.53 -2.56
N SER A 303 17.18 27.74 -2.15
CA SER A 303 16.84 28.04 -0.76
C SER A 303 15.32 28.05 -0.57
N ILE A 304 14.85 27.51 0.56
CA ILE A 304 13.44 27.52 0.95
C ILE A 304 13.34 28.05 2.36
N SER A 305 12.62 29.16 2.58
CA SER A 305 12.26 29.60 3.93
C SER A 305 11.09 28.80 4.46
N VAL A 306 11.05 28.57 5.78
CA VAL A 306 10.08 27.68 6.42
C VAL A 306 9.51 28.38 7.65
N PRO A 307 8.18 28.54 7.78
CA PRO A 307 7.59 29.30 8.85
C PRO A 307 7.69 28.57 10.20
N PRO A 308 7.72 29.30 11.34
CA PRO A 308 7.84 28.69 12.68
C PRO A 308 6.69 27.75 13.08
N SER A 309 5.56 27.79 12.37
CA SER A 309 4.37 26.96 12.60
C SER A 309 4.52 25.50 12.15
N ILE A 310 5.56 25.18 11.39
CA ILE A 310 5.75 23.86 10.79
C ILE A 310 5.92 22.77 11.84
N LYS A 311 5.10 21.72 11.72
CA LYS A 311 5.14 20.49 12.53
C LYS A 311 5.71 19.30 11.77
N THR A 312 5.45 19.22 10.47
CA THR A 312 5.96 18.16 9.59
C THR A 312 6.70 18.75 8.39
N LEU A 313 7.96 18.36 8.23
CA LEU A 313 8.79 18.77 7.10
C LEU A 313 9.33 17.54 6.37
N THR A 314 9.10 17.47 5.07
CA THR A 314 9.70 16.47 4.17
C THR A 314 10.47 17.18 3.06
N VAL A 315 11.77 16.89 2.95
CA VAL A 315 12.65 17.43 1.91
C VAL A 315 13.32 16.27 1.19
N TRP A 316 12.84 15.98 -0.02
CA TRP A 316 13.37 14.94 -0.90
C TRP A 316 14.13 15.58 -2.06
N SER A 317 15.26 16.21 -1.77
CA SER A 317 16.18 16.77 -2.75
C SER A 317 17.52 17.05 -2.09
N ASP A 318 18.62 16.75 -2.77
CA ASP A 318 19.97 17.11 -2.35
C ASP A 318 20.35 18.57 -2.71
N SER A 319 19.58 19.23 -3.58
CA SER A 319 19.80 20.61 -4.02
C SER A 319 19.06 21.66 -3.19
N VAL A 320 18.38 21.28 -2.11
CA VAL A 320 17.61 22.21 -1.28
C VAL A 320 18.36 22.55 0.00
N GLN A 321 18.36 23.84 0.35
CA GLN A 321 18.84 24.36 1.60
C GLN A 321 17.71 25.09 2.34
N ILE A 322 17.62 24.85 3.65
CA ILE A 322 16.83 25.69 4.55
C ILE A 322 17.81 26.58 5.29
N PRO A 323 17.69 27.91 5.16
CA PRO A 323 18.55 28.85 5.88
C PRO A 323 18.59 28.57 7.39
N SER A 324 19.77 28.72 8.00
CA SER A 324 20.00 28.38 9.41
C SER A 324 19.28 29.32 10.39
N ASP A 325 18.83 30.48 9.93
CA ASP A 325 18.00 31.44 10.65
C ASP A 325 16.51 31.04 10.69
N CYS A 326 16.07 30.10 9.84
CA CYS A 326 14.72 29.53 9.92
C CYS A 326 14.58 28.69 11.20
N ARG A 327 13.93 29.27 12.21
CA ARG A 327 13.61 28.57 13.46
C ARG A 327 12.37 27.71 13.28
N MET A 328 12.47 26.43 13.63
CA MET A 328 11.38 25.47 13.54
C MET A 328 11.02 24.90 14.92
N PRO A 329 10.58 25.75 15.87
CA PRO A 329 10.40 25.35 17.27
C PRO A 329 9.30 24.30 17.46
N LEU A 330 8.32 24.23 16.55
CA LEU A 330 7.20 23.30 16.59
C LEU A 330 7.40 22.03 15.74
N LEU A 331 8.57 21.85 15.12
CA LEU A 331 8.81 20.72 14.23
C LEU A 331 8.84 19.41 15.01
N GLU A 332 7.85 18.54 14.76
CA GLU A 332 7.71 17.23 15.40
C GLU A 332 8.22 16.09 14.51
N LYS A 333 8.16 16.25 13.18
CA LYS A 333 8.55 15.23 12.20
C LYS A 333 9.41 15.81 11.08
N LEU A 334 10.59 15.24 10.88
CA LEU A 334 11.51 15.58 9.80
C LEU A 334 11.81 14.35 8.94
N CYS A 335 11.61 14.46 7.63
CA CYS A 335 11.99 13.47 6.63
C CYS A 335 12.96 14.11 5.63
N VAL A 336 14.21 13.67 5.56
CA VAL A 336 15.26 14.29 4.73
C VAL A 336 16.11 13.24 4.03
N GLN A 337 16.79 13.63 2.96
CA GLN A 337 17.88 12.82 2.41
C GLN A 337 19.15 13.00 3.25
N GLN A 338 19.97 11.94 3.34
CA GLN A 338 21.24 11.99 4.08
C GLN A 338 22.13 13.17 3.68
N ARG A 339 22.26 13.46 2.38
CA ARG A 339 23.16 14.54 1.91
C ARG A 339 22.77 15.91 2.41
N VAL A 340 21.47 16.20 2.47
CA VAL A 340 20.95 17.46 3.06
C VAL A 340 21.41 17.61 4.50
N PHE A 341 21.53 16.48 5.19
CA PHE A 341 21.94 16.40 6.57
C PHE A 341 23.47 16.56 6.74
N ILE A 342 24.26 15.80 5.98
CA ILE A 342 25.73 15.83 6.03
C ILE A 342 26.27 17.20 5.59
N ASP A 343 25.67 17.80 4.56
CA ASP A 343 26.09 19.11 4.03
C ASP A 343 25.67 20.28 4.93
N GLY A 344 24.98 20.02 6.06
CA GLY A 344 24.49 21.07 6.95
C GLY A 344 23.42 21.97 6.33
N LYS A 345 22.75 21.51 5.28
CA LYS A 345 21.69 22.26 4.57
C LYS A 345 20.41 22.39 5.38
N ILE A 346 20.24 21.56 6.39
CA ILE A 346 19.22 21.67 7.43
C ILE A 346 19.89 21.44 8.79
N SER A 347 19.76 22.39 9.72
CA SER A 347 20.28 22.22 11.07
C SER A 347 19.23 21.59 11.99
N LEU A 348 19.61 20.58 12.79
CA LEU A 348 18.75 20.04 13.85
C LEU A 348 18.75 20.88 15.12
N THR A 349 19.70 21.81 15.29
CA THR A 349 19.79 22.62 16.51
C THR A 349 18.59 23.56 16.68
N SER A 350 17.88 23.87 15.60
CA SER A 350 16.64 24.67 15.62
C SER A 350 15.38 23.84 15.89
N CYS A 351 15.49 22.50 15.97
CA CYS A 351 14.37 21.56 16.01
C CYS A 351 14.17 20.95 17.41
N GLN A 352 13.92 21.79 18.42
CA GLN A 352 13.85 21.36 19.84
C GLN A 352 12.67 20.44 20.16
N SER A 353 11.63 20.40 19.31
CA SER A 353 10.42 19.57 19.50
C SER A 353 10.43 18.28 18.66
N LEU A 354 11.56 17.94 18.03
CA LEU A 354 11.62 16.85 17.06
C LEU A 354 11.43 15.49 17.73
N LYS A 355 10.34 14.80 17.39
CA LYS A 355 9.99 13.46 17.91
C LYS A 355 10.25 12.35 16.89
N LYS A 356 10.19 12.66 15.59
CA LYS A 356 10.32 11.68 14.49
C LYS A 356 11.35 12.17 13.47
N LEU A 357 12.39 11.38 13.24
CA LEU A 357 13.42 11.64 12.24
C LEU A 357 13.49 10.49 11.25
N ALA A 358 13.37 10.77 9.96
CA ALA A 358 13.59 9.82 8.89
C ALA A 358 14.67 10.35 7.93
N ILE A 359 15.72 9.56 7.76
CA ILE A 359 16.85 9.86 6.89
C ILE A 359 16.88 8.85 5.76
N TYR A 360 16.74 9.34 4.53
CA TYR A 360 16.58 8.53 3.33
C TYR A 360 17.80 8.58 2.43
N ALA A 361 17.90 7.58 1.55
CA ALA A 361 18.96 7.47 0.56
C ALA A 361 20.36 7.59 1.20
N CYS A 362 20.55 6.93 2.34
CA CYS A 362 21.84 6.91 3.01
C CYS A 362 22.81 6.05 2.19
N VAL A 363 23.85 6.69 1.65
CA VAL A 363 24.88 6.09 0.79
C VAL A 363 26.27 6.20 1.41
N GLU A 364 26.51 7.23 2.23
CA GLU A 364 27.78 7.54 2.90
C GLU A 364 27.68 7.21 4.40
N PRO A 365 28.78 6.97 5.13
CA PRO A 365 28.72 6.84 6.59
C PRO A 365 28.17 8.12 7.23
N MET A 366 27.34 7.98 8.28
CA MET A 366 26.92 9.16 9.05
C MET A 366 28.12 9.70 9.83
N PRO A 367 28.54 10.96 9.64
CA PRO A 367 29.64 11.52 10.39
C PRO A 367 29.31 11.64 11.89
N ALA A 368 30.30 11.37 12.74
CA ALA A 368 30.15 11.36 14.19
C ALA A 368 29.71 12.70 14.83
N ASN A 369 29.76 13.80 14.08
CA ASN A 369 29.31 15.13 14.53
C ASN A 369 27.79 15.33 14.39
N ILE A 370 27.06 14.35 13.85
CA ILE A 370 25.60 14.38 13.74
C ILE A 370 24.97 14.15 15.12
N ASN A 371 24.59 15.26 15.75
CA ASN A 371 23.85 15.23 17.01
C ASN A 371 22.35 15.07 16.73
N ILE A 372 21.84 13.84 16.84
CA ILE A 372 20.40 13.58 16.83
C ILE A 372 19.81 14.11 18.16
N PRO A 373 18.79 14.99 18.13
CA PRO A 373 18.18 15.52 19.35
C PRO A 373 17.71 14.40 20.27
N SER A 374 17.94 14.57 21.58
CA SER A 374 17.53 13.60 22.59
C SER A 374 16.01 13.40 22.67
N THR A 375 15.23 14.33 22.10
CA THR A 375 13.77 14.29 21.99
C THR A 375 13.25 13.31 20.94
N VAL A 376 14.11 12.78 20.07
CA VAL A 376 13.70 11.87 18.99
C VAL A 376 13.30 10.52 19.58
N GLU A 377 12.01 10.21 19.47
CA GLU A 377 11.41 8.95 19.91
C GLU A 377 11.36 7.90 18.80
N ARG A 378 11.36 8.34 17.53
CA ARG A 378 11.30 7.46 16.35
C ARG A 378 12.35 7.84 15.33
N LEU A 379 13.20 6.88 14.98
CA LEU A 379 14.26 7.03 13.98
C LEU A 379 14.05 6.06 12.84
N THR A 380 14.13 6.54 11.60
CA THR A 380 14.13 5.72 10.38
C THR A 380 15.38 6.03 9.56
N ILE A 381 16.18 5.03 9.22
CA ILE A 381 17.38 5.16 8.41
C ILE A 381 17.24 4.21 7.21
N ASP A 382 16.91 4.77 6.06
CA ASP A 382 16.84 4.02 4.81
C ASP A 382 18.20 4.11 4.12
N THR A 383 18.95 3.00 4.18
CA THR A 383 20.17 2.82 3.41
C THR A 383 19.79 2.22 2.08
N HIS A 384 20.01 2.94 0.99
CA HIS A 384 19.68 2.44 -0.33
C HIS A 384 20.99 2.24 -1.09
N ARG A 385 21.46 0.99 -1.14
CA ARG A 385 22.69 0.56 -1.85
C ARG A 385 24.01 1.07 -1.25
N SER A 386 24.07 1.37 0.04
CA SER A 386 25.37 1.65 0.67
C SER A 386 26.11 0.37 0.93
N THR A 387 27.38 0.29 0.55
CA THR A 387 28.30 -0.84 0.83
C THR A 387 28.95 -0.77 2.21
N GLN A 388 28.74 0.32 2.95
CA GLN A 388 29.43 0.59 4.21
C GLN A 388 28.45 0.57 5.39
N SER A 389 28.94 0.22 6.58
CA SER A 389 28.16 0.34 7.81
C SER A 389 27.89 1.82 8.10
N ILE A 390 26.62 2.22 7.94
CA ILE A 390 26.17 3.60 8.20
C ILE A 390 25.91 3.82 9.69
N LEU A 391 25.57 2.76 10.42
CA LEU A 391 25.13 2.83 11.82
C LEU A 391 26.28 2.84 12.84
N GLY A 392 27.49 2.43 12.45
CA GLY A 392 28.61 2.21 13.38
C GLY A 392 29.06 3.45 14.18
N GLN A 393 28.70 4.66 13.74
CA GLN A 393 29.06 5.92 14.41
C GLN A 393 27.85 6.66 15.02
N ILE A 394 26.64 6.13 14.88
CA ILE A 394 25.43 6.82 15.33
C ILE A 394 25.25 6.59 16.83
N VAL A 395 25.22 7.69 17.59
CA VAL A 395 24.78 7.67 18.99
C VAL A 395 23.25 7.78 19.00
N PHE A 396 22.57 6.71 19.41
CA PHE A 396 21.11 6.73 19.50
C PHE A 396 20.63 7.63 20.66
N PRO A 397 19.55 8.41 20.46
CA PRO A 397 19.00 9.24 21.52
C PRO A 397 18.38 8.36 22.63
N PRO A 398 18.45 8.79 23.90
CA PRO A 398 18.02 7.97 25.05
C PRO A 398 16.50 7.75 25.10
N LEU A 399 15.70 8.57 24.43
CA LEU A 399 14.24 8.42 24.35
C LEU A 399 13.78 7.58 23.14
N LEU A 400 14.71 6.96 22.40
CA LEU A 400 14.39 6.21 21.20
C LEU A 400 13.55 4.97 21.54
N THR A 401 12.28 4.98 21.16
CA THR A 401 11.36 3.85 21.36
C THR A 401 11.07 3.08 20.08
N HIS A 402 11.27 3.70 18.91
CA HIS A 402 11.04 3.08 17.61
C HIS A 402 12.26 3.27 16.71
N LEU A 403 12.82 2.17 16.21
CA LEU A 403 13.92 2.18 15.27
C LEU A 403 13.53 1.39 14.03
N SER A 404 13.71 2.01 12.86
CA SER A 404 13.58 1.35 11.56
C SER A 404 14.86 1.57 10.78
N PHE A 405 15.48 0.52 10.28
CA PHE A 405 16.59 0.69 9.33
C PHE A 405 16.61 -0.39 8.26
N ASP A 406 17.20 -0.04 7.12
CA ASP A 406 17.53 -0.96 6.04
C ASP A 406 19.04 -1.24 6.10
N GLU A 407 19.44 -2.49 6.30
CA GLU A 407 20.83 -2.95 6.30
C GLU A 407 21.10 -3.71 5.00
N ASN A 408 21.97 -3.17 4.14
CA ASN A 408 22.32 -3.86 2.90
C ASN A 408 23.52 -4.83 3.04
N TYR A 409 24.24 -4.85 4.17
CA TYR A 409 25.51 -5.60 4.29
C TYR A 409 25.77 -6.15 5.69
N ASP A 410 26.60 -7.20 5.76
CA ASP A 410 27.12 -7.82 6.98
C ASP A 410 27.82 -6.78 7.85
N VAL A 411 27.10 -6.29 8.85
CA VAL A 411 27.70 -5.46 9.89
C VAL A 411 28.53 -6.41 10.76
N GLU A 412 29.84 -6.50 10.50
CA GLU A 412 30.79 -7.18 11.40
C GLU A 412 30.89 -6.53 12.80
N GLY A 413 29.98 -5.61 13.15
CA GLY A 413 29.85 -5.02 14.47
C GLY A 413 28.40 -5.07 14.94
N SER A 414 28.15 -5.69 16.09
CA SER A 414 26.84 -5.64 16.73
C SER A 414 26.47 -4.19 17.05
N VAL A 415 25.48 -3.63 16.35
CA VAL A 415 24.89 -2.33 16.72
C VAL A 415 24.24 -2.50 18.09
N GLN A 416 24.72 -1.76 19.08
CA GLN A 416 24.10 -1.75 20.41
C GLN A 416 22.76 -1.02 20.32
N LEU A 417 21.68 -1.78 20.43
CA LEU A 417 20.32 -1.23 20.47
C LEU A 417 20.04 -0.61 21.85
N PRO A 418 19.40 0.56 21.92
CA PRO A 418 19.09 1.18 23.21
C PRO A 418 18.05 0.38 23.99
N GLU A 419 18.18 0.32 25.32
CA GLU A 419 17.27 -0.41 26.21
C GLU A 419 15.82 0.13 26.19
N SER A 420 15.65 1.39 25.78
CA SER A 420 14.36 2.07 25.63
C SER A 420 13.54 1.58 24.42
N LEU A 421 14.11 0.73 23.56
CA LEU A 421 13.50 0.34 22.29
C LEU A 421 12.30 -0.60 22.51
N ILE A 422 11.13 -0.19 22.00
CA ILE A 422 9.86 -0.92 22.07
C ILE A 422 9.50 -1.52 20.70
N LYS A 423 9.89 -0.87 19.60
CA LYS A 423 9.63 -1.35 18.24
C LYS A 423 10.89 -1.32 17.38
N LEU A 424 11.20 -2.45 16.76
CA LEU A 424 12.29 -2.61 15.81
C LEU A 424 11.72 -3.06 14.47
N LYS A 425 12.03 -2.31 13.40
CA LYS A 425 11.82 -2.72 12.02
C LYS A 425 13.18 -2.83 11.34
N GLN A 426 13.51 -4.01 10.86
CA GLN A 426 14.76 -4.27 10.16
C GLN A 426 14.44 -4.79 8.75
N THR A 427 15.07 -4.16 7.78
CA THR A 427 15.06 -4.59 6.38
C THR A 427 16.46 -5.04 6.02
N VAL A 428 16.61 -6.17 5.31
CA VAL A 428 17.93 -6.64 4.85
C VAL A 428 17.85 -7.04 3.39
N ASN A 429 18.48 -6.27 2.51
CA ASN A 429 18.40 -6.49 1.06
C ASN A 429 19.61 -7.24 0.49
N LEU A 430 19.52 -8.57 0.43
CA LEU A 430 20.56 -9.45 -0.14
C LEU A 430 20.61 -9.53 -1.69
N GLU A 431 19.74 -8.84 -2.43
CA GLU A 431 19.66 -9.03 -3.91
C GLU A 431 20.83 -8.41 -4.69
N SER A 432 21.62 -7.53 -4.08
CA SER A 432 22.73 -6.86 -4.76
C SER A 432 23.93 -7.77 -5.07
N ILE A 433 23.92 -9.04 -4.61
CA ILE A 433 25.02 -10.02 -4.77
C ILE A 433 24.62 -11.18 -5.72
N LEU A 434 23.66 -10.98 -6.62
CA LEU A 434 23.19 -12.01 -7.58
C LEU A 434 24.23 -12.48 -8.63
N GLY A 435 25.52 -12.19 -8.44
CA GLY A 435 26.63 -12.73 -9.24
C GLY A 435 27.36 -13.92 -8.62
N PHE A 436 27.23 -14.18 -7.31
CA PHE A 436 27.96 -15.28 -6.65
C PHE A 436 27.10 -15.97 -5.58
N VAL A 437 27.05 -17.30 -5.65
CA VAL A 437 26.39 -18.21 -4.70
C VAL A 437 27.13 -18.18 -3.36
N TRP A 438 26.75 -17.28 -2.45
CA TRP A 438 27.25 -17.32 -1.07
C TRP A 438 26.09 -17.61 -0.12
N GLU A 439 26.22 -18.72 0.61
CA GLU A 439 25.37 -19.16 1.72
C GLU A 439 25.59 -18.28 2.98
N SER A 440 25.59 -16.95 2.83
CA SER A 440 25.69 -16.08 4.00
C SER A 440 24.39 -16.18 4.79
N GLN A 441 24.46 -16.85 5.94
CA GLN A 441 23.37 -16.89 6.91
C GLN A 441 23.34 -15.55 7.62
N TYR A 442 22.28 -14.77 7.39
CA TYR A 442 22.03 -13.58 8.18
C TYR A 442 21.84 -13.99 9.65
N LEU A 443 22.74 -13.54 10.52
CA LEU A 443 22.65 -13.75 11.96
C LEU A 443 21.93 -12.55 12.60
N PRO A 444 20.71 -12.73 13.13
CA PRO A 444 20.04 -11.66 13.87
C PRO A 444 20.88 -11.21 15.07
N PRO A 445 20.60 -10.02 15.63
CA PRO A 445 21.25 -9.56 16.85
C PRO A 445 21.24 -10.65 17.92
N SER A 446 22.39 -10.88 18.56
CA SER A 446 22.56 -11.95 19.55
C SER A 446 21.60 -11.82 20.74
N SER A 447 21.12 -10.60 21.02
CA SER A 447 20.07 -10.33 22.00
C SER A 447 19.22 -9.13 21.57
N TYR A 448 17.91 -9.23 21.84
CA TYR A 448 16.96 -8.13 21.69
C TYR A 448 16.74 -7.42 23.03
N PRO A 449 16.44 -6.11 23.03
CA PRO A 449 16.05 -5.39 24.25
C PRO A 449 14.86 -6.06 24.94
N ALA A 450 14.91 -6.16 26.27
CA ALA A 450 13.89 -6.84 27.07
C ALA A 450 12.49 -6.20 26.97
N ASN A 451 12.39 -4.94 26.56
CA ASN A 451 11.15 -4.18 26.41
C ASN A 451 10.56 -4.24 25.00
N LEU A 452 11.15 -5.01 24.09
CA LEU A 452 10.73 -5.06 22.69
C LEU A 452 9.33 -5.70 22.56
N GLU A 453 8.36 -4.94 22.06
CA GLU A 453 6.98 -5.40 21.84
C GLU A 453 6.67 -5.68 20.37
N THR A 454 7.36 -5.02 19.44
CA THR A 454 7.16 -5.19 17.99
C THR A 454 8.48 -5.47 17.30
N LEU A 455 8.54 -6.59 16.59
CA LEU A 455 9.68 -6.97 15.74
C LEU A 455 9.19 -7.19 14.32
N ASN A 456 9.73 -6.43 13.37
CA ASN A 456 9.38 -6.54 11.95
C ASN A 456 10.61 -6.87 11.11
N LEU A 457 10.58 -8.07 10.51
CA LEU A 457 11.63 -8.70 9.71
C LEU A 457 11.11 -9.06 8.30
N LEU A 458 10.03 -8.44 7.81
CA LEU A 458 9.38 -8.83 6.54
C LEU A 458 10.28 -8.69 5.32
N GLU A 459 11.24 -7.78 5.41
CA GLU A 459 12.11 -7.39 4.31
C GLU A 459 13.51 -7.99 4.43
N ILE A 460 13.75 -8.89 5.40
CA ILE A 460 14.99 -9.66 5.45
C ILE A 460 14.97 -10.68 4.33
N LYS A 461 15.96 -10.65 3.43
CA LYS A 461 16.12 -11.67 2.38
C LYS A 461 16.87 -12.89 2.92
N GLY A 462 16.64 -14.05 2.31
CA GLY A 462 17.27 -15.32 2.71
C GLY A 462 16.52 -16.10 3.79
N ASP A 463 17.06 -17.29 4.11
CA ASP A 463 16.57 -18.15 5.18
C ASP A 463 17.09 -17.61 6.52
N CYS A 464 16.19 -17.05 7.34
CA CYS A 464 16.53 -16.58 8.67
C CYS A 464 15.85 -17.44 9.73
N THR A 465 16.64 -17.92 10.70
CA THR A 465 16.13 -18.56 11.91
C THR A 465 16.05 -17.52 13.02
N ILE A 466 14.85 -17.27 13.53
CA ILE A 466 14.59 -16.35 14.62
C ILE A 466 14.78 -17.13 15.93
N GLY A 467 15.87 -16.82 16.65
CA GLY A 467 16.16 -17.32 17.99
C GLY A 467 15.86 -16.28 19.08
N ASN A 468 15.56 -16.75 20.30
CA ASN A 468 15.51 -15.95 21.52
C ASN A 468 14.61 -14.69 21.46
N LEU A 469 13.35 -14.85 21.03
CA LEU A 469 12.37 -13.76 21.10
C LEU A 469 12.06 -13.38 22.55
N PRO A 470 12.12 -12.08 22.91
CA PRO A 470 11.70 -11.63 24.24
C PRO A 470 10.25 -12.01 24.53
N PRO A 471 9.90 -12.38 25.78
CA PRO A 471 8.53 -12.71 26.16
C PRO A 471 7.55 -11.54 25.97
N THR A 472 8.04 -10.31 25.85
CA THR A 472 7.28 -9.07 25.65
C THR A 472 6.74 -8.89 24.23
N ILE A 473 7.19 -9.68 23.25
CA ILE A 473 6.79 -9.52 21.84
C ILE A 473 5.28 -9.77 21.67
N LYS A 474 4.57 -8.73 21.23
CA LYS A 474 3.14 -8.72 20.91
C LYS A 474 2.88 -8.82 19.40
N HIS A 475 3.74 -8.20 18.61
CA HIS A 475 3.64 -8.10 17.16
C HIS A 475 4.92 -8.62 16.51
N LEU A 476 4.82 -9.77 15.83
CA LEU A 476 5.91 -10.33 15.05
C LEU A 476 5.58 -10.21 13.56
N SER A 477 6.51 -9.73 12.76
CA SER A 477 6.42 -9.77 11.31
C SER A 477 7.66 -10.47 10.77
N MET A 478 7.50 -11.49 9.96
CA MET A 478 8.61 -12.29 9.45
C MET A 478 8.34 -12.72 8.02
N ARG A 479 9.43 -12.98 7.30
CA ARG A 479 9.37 -13.57 5.98
C ARG A 479 9.43 -15.09 6.09
N LEU A 480 8.63 -15.77 5.27
CA LEU A 480 8.70 -17.20 5.10
C LEU A 480 9.31 -17.49 3.72
N THR A 481 10.41 -18.22 3.74
CA THR A 481 11.07 -18.73 2.55
C THR A 481 10.70 -20.19 2.34
N PHE A 482 10.73 -20.62 1.08
CA PHE A 482 10.59 -22.01 0.73
C PHE A 482 11.96 -22.50 0.25
N PRO A 483 12.46 -23.64 0.77
CA PRO A 483 13.72 -24.21 0.31
C PRO A 483 13.60 -24.48 -1.20
N LEU A 484 14.60 -24.06 -1.99
CA LEU A 484 14.59 -24.07 -3.47
C LEU A 484 14.52 -25.48 -4.12
N LEU A 485 14.26 -26.53 -3.34
CA LEU A 485 14.07 -27.88 -3.84
C LEU A 485 12.93 -27.91 -4.87
N LYS A 486 13.16 -28.62 -5.99
CA LYS A 486 12.30 -28.72 -7.20
C LYS A 486 10.96 -29.43 -6.96
N VAL A 487 10.29 -29.19 -5.84
CA VAL A 487 8.96 -29.73 -5.57
C VAL A 487 7.91 -28.83 -6.23
N ALA A 488 6.96 -29.43 -6.93
CA ALA A 488 5.94 -28.72 -7.71
C ALA A 488 4.98 -27.85 -6.86
N LEU A 489 4.89 -28.08 -5.54
CA LEU A 489 4.02 -27.33 -4.63
C LEU A 489 4.83 -26.78 -3.46
N LYS A 490 4.83 -25.46 -3.30
CA LYS A 490 5.50 -24.80 -2.18
C LYS A 490 4.54 -24.75 -0.98
N ILE A 491 4.98 -25.29 0.14
CA ILE A 491 4.24 -25.20 1.40
C ILE A 491 5.02 -24.28 2.33
N TYR A 492 4.43 -23.14 2.66
CA TYR A 492 4.96 -22.22 3.65
C TYR A 492 4.56 -22.69 5.05
N SER A 493 5.56 -22.76 5.93
CA SER A 493 5.45 -23.16 7.33
C SER A 493 6.22 -22.15 8.16
N ILE A 494 5.76 -21.86 9.37
CA ILE A 494 6.49 -21.00 10.31
C ILE A 494 7.55 -21.79 11.08
N SER A 495 7.44 -23.12 11.08
CA SER A 495 8.31 -24.00 11.88
C SER A 495 9.80 -23.96 11.52
N PRO A 496 10.25 -23.77 10.26
CA PRO A 496 11.67 -23.66 9.95
C PRO A 496 12.26 -22.30 10.36
N THR A 497 11.43 -21.26 10.39
CA THR A 497 11.84 -19.88 10.68
C THR A 497 11.98 -19.63 12.18
N ILE A 498 11.31 -20.41 13.03
CA ILE A 498 11.31 -20.23 14.47
C ILE A 498 12.12 -21.35 15.12
N ASN A 499 13.17 -20.99 15.85
CA ASN A 499 13.91 -21.98 16.62
C ASN A 499 12.98 -22.60 17.66
N LYS A 500 12.77 -23.91 17.55
CA LYS A 500 12.08 -24.67 18.60
C LYS A 500 12.88 -24.45 19.88
N PRO A 501 12.24 -24.07 21.00
CA PRO A 501 12.96 -23.89 22.26
C PRO A 501 13.74 -25.17 22.52
N VAL A 502 15.07 -25.06 22.52
CA VAL A 502 15.95 -26.20 22.82
C VAL A 502 15.70 -26.47 24.29
N ILE A 503 14.86 -27.47 24.56
CA ILE A 503 14.66 -27.94 25.92
C ILE A 503 15.98 -28.58 26.30
N ASP A 504 16.77 -27.86 27.08
CA ASP A 504 17.96 -28.42 27.69
C ASP A 504 17.51 -29.66 28.46
N GLN A 505 17.94 -30.85 27.99
CA GLN A 505 17.49 -32.14 28.52
C GLN A 505 17.74 -32.25 30.03
N SER A 506 18.68 -31.46 30.56
CA SER A 506 18.94 -31.33 31.99
C SER A 506 17.81 -30.65 32.77
N GLN A 507 17.12 -29.65 32.21
CA GLN A 507 15.96 -29.01 32.83
C GLN A 507 14.69 -29.85 32.74
N GLN A 508 14.62 -30.76 31.76
CA GLN A 508 13.46 -31.61 31.53
C GLN A 508 13.19 -32.59 32.68
N GLN A 509 14.24 -33.07 33.37
CA GLN A 509 14.09 -33.96 34.53
C GLN A 509 13.63 -33.23 35.80
N GLN A 510 14.03 -31.97 36.01
CA GLN A 510 13.56 -31.17 37.16
C GLN A 510 12.16 -30.59 36.93
N GLN A 511 11.85 -30.17 35.69
CA GLN A 511 10.50 -29.68 35.36
C GLN A 511 9.45 -30.80 35.36
N GLN A 512 9.80 -32.05 35.02
CA GLN A 512 8.83 -33.16 35.06
C GLN A 512 8.22 -33.42 36.45
N GLN A 513 8.90 -33.05 37.54
CA GLN A 513 8.34 -33.18 38.90
C GLN A 513 7.47 -31.99 39.32
N GLN A 514 7.68 -30.78 38.78
CA GLN A 514 6.81 -29.61 39.05
C GLN A 514 5.67 -29.44 38.02
N GLN A 515 5.80 -29.98 36.81
CA GLN A 515 4.81 -29.81 35.73
C GLN A 515 3.59 -30.73 35.81
N GLN A 516 3.54 -31.74 36.70
CA GLN A 516 2.32 -32.53 36.88
C GLN A 516 1.13 -31.70 37.41
N GLN A 517 1.35 -30.48 37.93
CA GLN A 517 0.26 -29.55 38.30
C GLN A 517 0.07 -28.34 37.36
N GLN A 518 0.91 -28.15 36.34
CA GLN A 518 0.77 -27.08 35.32
C GLN A 518 0.53 -27.63 33.90
N GLN A 519 -0.02 -28.84 33.81
CA GLN A 519 0.05 -29.75 32.67
C GLN A 519 -0.76 -29.38 31.40
N GLN A 520 -1.03 -28.11 31.13
CA GLN A 520 -1.65 -27.69 29.87
C GLN A 520 -1.02 -26.48 29.19
N GLN A 521 0.15 -25.99 29.64
CA GLN A 521 0.91 -25.07 28.80
C GLN A 521 1.63 -25.88 27.70
N GLN A 522 0.88 -26.19 26.63
CA GLN A 522 1.45 -26.68 25.38
C GLN A 522 2.62 -25.78 24.99
N GLN A 523 3.76 -26.36 24.60
CA GLN A 523 4.94 -25.62 24.19
C GLN A 523 4.58 -24.68 23.03
N GLN A 524 4.49 -23.39 23.34
CA GLN A 524 4.17 -22.38 22.35
C GLN A 524 5.42 -22.08 21.53
N TRP A 525 5.27 -22.04 20.20
CA TRP A 525 6.41 -21.73 19.31
C TRP A 525 6.77 -20.25 19.36
N LEU A 526 5.79 -19.40 19.68
CA LEU A 526 5.97 -17.96 19.85
C LEU A 526 5.80 -17.58 21.32
N PRO A 527 6.36 -16.44 21.76
CA PRO A 527 6.05 -15.87 23.08
C PRO A 527 4.55 -15.81 23.33
N HIS A 528 4.13 -16.10 24.57
CA HIS A 528 2.71 -16.13 24.94
C HIS A 528 1.97 -14.81 24.69
N ASN A 529 2.68 -13.68 24.70
CA ASN A 529 2.13 -12.36 24.41
C ASN A 529 1.96 -12.07 22.91
N THR A 530 2.51 -12.91 22.02
CA THR A 530 2.43 -12.70 20.56
C THR A 530 1.02 -12.98 20.07
N THR A 531 0.27 -11.90 19.85
CA THR A 531 -1.13 -11.94 19.41
C THR A 531 -1.29 -11.57 17.94
N HIS A 532 -0.28 -10.91 17.35
CA HIS A 532 -0.28 -10.49 15.95
C HIS A 532 0.93 -11.09 15.24
N LEU A 533 0.68 -11.80 14.14
CA LEU A 533 1.70 -12.36 13.28
C LEU A 533 1.51 -11.87 11.85
N THR A 534 2.55 -11.30 11.25
CA THR A 534 2.57 -11.02 9.81
C THR A 534 3.59 -11.92 9.12
N CYS A 535 3.16 -12.66 8.08
CA CYS A 535 4.01 -13.54 7.29
C CYS A 535 4.11 -13.01 5.86
N ASN A 536 5.31 -12.72 5.37
CA ASN A 536 5.54 -12.41 3.95
C ASN A 536 5.95 -13.69 3.21
N LEU A 537 5.11 -14.16 2.27
CA LEU A 537 5.38 -15.35 1.46
C LEU A 537 6.12 -14.93 0.18
N GLN A 538 7.46 -14.91 0.24
CA GLN A 538 8.26 -14.55 -0.94
C GLN A 538 8.40 -15.74 -1.91
N ASN A 539 8.56 -15.45 -3.20
CA ASN A 539 8.68 -16.44 -4.28
C ASN A 539 7.44 -17.33 -4.38
N TYR A 540 6.30 -16.75 -3.99
CA TYR A 540 4.99 -17.35 -4.11
C TYR A 540 4.74 -17.80 -5.56
N THR A 541 4.38 -19.07 -5.72
CA THR A 541 3.89 -19.61 -6.99
C THR A 541 2.41 -19.98 -6.84
N PRO A 542 1.59 -19.80 -7.89
CA PRO A 542 0.21 -20.26 -7.86
C PRO A 542 0.11 -21.71 -7.38
N GLY A 543 -0.84 -21.99 -6.47
CA GLY A 543 -1.00 -23.32 -5.86
C GLY A 543 -0.13 -23.58 -4.63
N SER A 544 0.65 -22.60 -4.15
CA SER A 544 1.34 -22.75 -2.88
C SER A 544 0.35 -22.74 -1.71
N GLY A 545 0.66 -23.53 -0.67
CA GLY A 545 -0.13 -23.63 0.55
C GLY A 545 0.58 -22.97 1.74
N PHE A 546 -0.17 -22.54 2.74
CA PHE A 546 0.34 -22.07 4.03
C PHE A 546 -0.23 -22.95 5.15
N ARG A 547 0.63 -23.45 6.06
CA ARG A 547 0.25 -24.30 7.20
C ARG A 547 -0.46 -23.49 8.29
N LEU A 548 -1.79 -23.39 8.19
CA LEU A 548 -2.60 -22.65 9.14
C LEU A 548 -2.74 -23.39 10.49
N ASP A 549 -2.68 -24.73 10.48
CA ASP A 549 -2.73 -25.53 11.70
C ASP A 549 -1.60 -25.18 12.68
N GLU A 550 -0.43 -24.79 12.19
CA GLU A 550 0.68 -24.35 13.04
C GLU A 550 0.32 -23.09 13.85
N ILE A 551 -0.39 -22.15 13.22
CA ILE A 551 -0.86 -20.93 13.87
C ILE A 551 -1.95 -21.26 14.90
N ILE A 552 -2.91 -22.10 14.52
CA ILE A 552 -4.04 -22.46 15.37
C ILE A 552 -3.57 -23.23 16.61
N ASN A 553 -2.71 -24.23 16.43
CA ASN A 553 -2.38 -25.22 17.44
C ASN A 553 -1.14 -24.88 18.27
N HIS A 554 -0.19 -24.09 17.75
CA HIS A 554 1.10 -23.88 18.41
C HIS A 554 1.38 -22.43 18.83
N THR A 555 0.40 -21.53 18.69
CA THR A 555 0.58 -20.11 19.01
C THR A 555 -0.65 -19.51 19.71
N ASN A 556 -0.49 -18.32 20.29
CA ASN A 556 -1.61 -17.49 20.78
C ASN A 556 -2.07 -16.42 19.77
N VAL A 557 -1.66 -16.53 18.51
CA VAL A 557 -1.98 -15.55 17.48
C VAL A 557 -3.49 -15.43 17.32
N ARG A 558 -3.98 -14.20 17.38
CA ARG A 558 -5.38 -13.80 17.15
C ARG A 558 -5.56 -13.09 15.81
N TYR A 559 -4.51 -12.41 15.35
CA TYR A 559 -4.51 -11.68 14.09
C TYR A 559 -3.35 -12.16 13.23
N LEU A 560 -3.66 -12.79 12.11
CA LEU A 560 -2.69 -13.28 11.15
C LEU A 560 -2.78 -12.43 9.89
N ASN A 561 -1.70 -11.78 9.49
CA ASN A 561 -1.60 -11.06 8.23
C ASN A 561 -0.66 -11.83 7.30
N ILE A 562 -1.13 -12.22 6.12
CA ILE A 562 -0.31 -12.91 5.12
C ILE A 562 -0.13 -11.95 3.94
N THR A 563 1.12 -11.59 3.69
CA THR A 563 1.51 -10.77 2.54
C THR A 563 2.00 -11.69 1.44
N ILE A 564 1.38 -11.59 0.27
CA ILE A 564 1.75 -12.34 -0.93
C ILE A 564 1.89 -11.32 -2.05
N THR A 565 3.09 -11.18 -2.60
CA THR A 565 3.39 -10.14 -3.60
C THR A 565 2.98 -8.75 -3.07
N ASN A 566 1.95 -8.12 -3.63
CA ASN A 566 1.42 -6.82 -3.24
C ASN A 566 0.07 -6.91 -2.50
N SER A 567 -0.40 -8.12 -2.16
CA SER A 567 -1.69 -8.35 -1.51
C SER A 567 -1.51 -8.70 -0.05
N ASN A 568 -2.34 -8.11 0.81
CA ASN A 568 -2.33 -8.34 2.27
C ASN A 568 -3.67 -8.94 2.71
N TYR A 569 -3.62 -10.20 3.14
CA TYR A 569 -4.74 -10.97 3.66
C TYR A 569 -4.72 -10.93 5.19
N GLN A 570 -5.76 -10.35 5.79
CA GLN A 570 -5.81 -10.19 7.24
C GLN A 570 -6.86 -11.12 7.81
N PHE A 571 -6.47 -12.03 8.68
CA PHE A 571 -7.35 -13.00 9.33
C PHE A 571 -7.50 -12.69 10.82
N SER A 572 -8.73 -12.75 11.31
CA SER A 572 -9.02 -12.96 12.73
C SER A 572 -9.15 -14.46 13.01
N ILE A 573 -8.54 -14.90 14.10
CA ILE A 573 -8.58 -16.29 14.57
C ILE A 573 -9.15 -16.26 16.00
N GLN A 574 -10.35 -16.81 16.15
CA GLN A 574 -11.05 -16.89 17.42
C GLN A 574 -11.24 -18.35 17.83
N ARG A 575 -10.55 -18.76 18.89
CA ARG A 575 -10.72 -20.07 19.53
C ARG A 575 -12.01 -20.04 20.34
N LEU A 576 -12.95 -20.92 20.01
CA LEU A 576 -14.29 -20.96 20.61
C LEU A 576 -14.34 -21.89 21.83
N ASP A 577 -13.29 -22.68 22.07
CA ASP A 577 -13.10 -23.53 23.24
C ASP A 577 -11.61 -23.60 23.66
N PRO A 578 -11.30 -23.97 24.93
CA PRO A 578 -9.93 -23.99 25.45
C PRO A 578 -8.99 -24.99 24.78
N ASP A 579 -9.55 -26.05 24.19
CA ASP A 579 -8.79 -27.13 23.55
C ASP A 579 -8.51 -26.85 22.07
N ASN A 580 -8.94 -25.70 21.55
CA ASN A 580 -8.87 -25.31 20.14
C ASN A 580 -9.61 -26.27 19.19
N ASN A 581 -10.60 -27.01 19.69
CA ASN A 581 -11.39 -27.93 18.86
C ASN A 581 -12.28 -27.18 17.86
N ASN A 582 -12.74 -25.98 18.18
CA ASN A 582 -13.56 -25.14 17.32
C ASN A 582 -12.92 -23.76 17.20
N VAL A 583 -12.59 -23.38 15.96
CA VAL A 583 -11.88 -22.14 15.68
C VAL A 583 -12.56 -21.41 14.53
N LEU A 584 -13.02 -20.19 14.79
CA LEU A 584 -13.53 -19.29 13.75
C LEU A 584 -12.34 -18.55 13.13
N VAL A 585 -12.17 -18.72 11.82
CA VAL A 585 -11.16 -17.96 11.05
C VAL A 585 -11.90 -17.11 10.04
N LEU A 586 -11.66 -15.80 10.02
CA LEU A 586 -12.30 -14.85 9.10
C LEU A 586 -11.29 -13.85 8.54
N GLU A 587 -11.23 -13.71 7.22
CA GLU A 587 -10.51 -12.65 6.54
C GLU A 587 -11.29 -11.33 6.70
N THR A 588 -10.67 -10.31 7.30
CA THR A 588 -11.36 -9.14 7.83
C THR A 588 -11.81 -8.15 6.77
N LYS A 589 -11.25 -8.19 5.56
CA LYS A 589 -11.60 -7.25 4.47
C LYS A 589 -12.70 -7.77 3.57
N SER A 590 -12.74 -9.08 3.37
CA SER A 590 -13.55 -9.77 2.39
C SER A 590 -14.56 -10.73 3.02
N LEU A 591 -14.42 -10.98 4.33
CA LEU A 591 -15.25 -11.89 5.12
C LEU A 591 -15.12 -13.36 4.70
N GLN A 592 -14.01 -13.71 4.05
CA GLN A 592 -13.73 -15.10 3.72
C GLN A 592 -13.34 -15.90 4.95
N GLY A 593 -13.99 -17.02 5.20
CA GLY A 593 -13.57 -17.91 6.27
C GLY A 593 -14.64 -18.89 6.68
N GLY A 594 -14.54 -19.39 7.90
CA GLY A 594 -15.47 -20.37 8.44
C GLY A 594 -15.06 -20.87 9.81
N ILE A 595 -15.85 -21.82 10.32
CA ILE A 595 -15.55 -22.53 11.56
C ILE A 595 -14.80 -23.81 11.20
N ILE A 596 -13.61 -23.96 11.76
CA ILE A 596 -12.79 -25.16 11.69
C ILE A 596 -13.08 -25.98 12.94
N THR A 597 -13.59 -27.21 12.75
CA THR A 597 -13.78 -28.17 13.84
C THR A 597 -12.74 -29.28 13.75
N GLN A 598 -11.77 -29.26 14.66
CA GLN A 598 -10.75 -30.30 14.81
C GLN A 598 -11.29 -31.44 15.68
N ARG A 599 -11.08 -32.69 15.23
CA ARG A 599 -11.39 -33.88 16.04
C ARG A 599 -10.10 -34.37 16.66
N GLN A 600 -10.06 -34.53 17.99
CA GLN A 600 -8.92 -35.12 18.69
C GLN A 600 -8.67 -36.55 18.20
N ARG A 601 -7.78 -36.69 17.22
CA ARG A 601 -7.19 -37.97 16.79
C ARG A 601 -5.71 -37.93 17.20
N LYS A 602 -5.09 -39.11 17.33
CA LYS A 602 -3.66 -39.23 17.71
C LYS A 602 -2.71 -38.42 16.81
N SER A 603 -3.13 -38.08 15.59
CA SER A 603 -2.48 -37.14 14.69
C SER A 603 -3.53 -36.15 14.19
N ILE A 604 -3.27 -34.85 14.35
CA ILE A 604 -4.10 -33.79 13.78
C ILE A 604 -3.73 -33.68 12.30
N ASP A 605 -4.73 -33.76 11.42
CA ASP A 605 -4.51 -33.56 9.99
C ASP A 605 -4.14 -32.08 9.75
N PRO A 606 -3.09 -31.80 8.94
CA PRO A 606 -2.65 -30.44 8.68
C PRO A 606 -3.72 -29.63 7.93
N ILE A 607 -3.79 -28.33 8.21
CA ILE A 607 -4.77 -27.41 7.62
C ILE A 607 -4.00 -26.45 6.74
N TYR A 608 -4.34 -26.43 5.45
CA TYR A 608 -3.66 -25.60 4.47
C TYR A 608 -4.56 -24.48 3.97
N LEU A 609 -3.94 -23.32 3.82
CA LEU A 609 -4.50 -22.15 3.15
C LEU A 609 -3.83 -21.98 1.79
N TYR A 610 -4.58 -22.20 0.71
CA TYR A 610 -4.07 -22.05 -0.66
C TYR A 610 -4.45 -20.69 -1.23
N PHE A 611 -3.51 -20.08 -1.95
CA PHE A 611 -3.74 -18.82 -2.63
C PHE A 611 -3.67 -19.01 -4.14
N GLU A 612 -4.78 -18.85 -4.84
CA GLU A 612 -4.78 -19.02 -6.28
C GLU A 612 -4.34 -17.70 -6.93
N THR A 613 -3.06 -17.59 -7.33
CA THR A 613 -2.57 -16.46 -8.15
C THR A 613 -2.75 -16.77 -9.62
N SER A 614 -4.00 -16.80 -10.08
CA SER A 614 -4.24 -16.63 -11.50
C SER A 614 -4.04 -15.15 -11.84
N TYR A 615 -3.00 -14.86 -12.61
CA TYR A 615 -2.72 -13.51 -13.13
C TYR A 615 -3.87 -12.94 -13.98
N GLU A 616 -4.76 -13.80 -14.44
CA GLU A 616 -5.84 -13.46 -15.36
C GLU A 616 -7.16 -13.13 -14.67
N SER A 617 -7.27 -13.30 -13.35
CA SER A 617 -8.49 -12.92 -12.63
C SER A 617 -8.41 -11.46 -12.18
N PRO A 618 -9.21 -10.53 -12.75
CA PRO A 618 -9.31 -9.17 -12.21
C PRO A 618 -9.90 -9.13 -10.78
N PHE A 619 -10.32 -10.29 -10.24
CA PHE A 619 -11.00 -10.43 -8.96
C PHE A 619 -10.06 -10.65 -7.75
N GLY A 620 -8.74 -10.67 -7.92
CA GLY A 620 -7.76 -10.96 -6.86
C GLY A 620 -7.45 -12.45 -6.74
N LEU A 621 -6.86 -12.93 -5.63
CA LEU A 621 -6.48 -14.35 -5.48
C LEU A 621 -7.59 -15.17 -4.83
N PRO A 622 -8.27 -16.15 -5.49
CA PRO A 622 -9.18 -17.04 -4.77
C PRO A 622 -8.42 -17.73 -3.64
N MET A 623 -8.92 -17.64 -2.41
CA MET A 623 -8.38 -18.49 -1.36
C MET A 623 -9.18 -19.79 -1.28
N LYS A 624 -8.50 -20.92 -1.17
CA LYS A 624 -9.10 -22.24 -0.98
C LYS A 624 -8.61 -22.83 0.34
N TRP A 625 -9.51 -23.47 1.08
CA TRP A 625 -9.25 -24.14 2.35
C TRP A 625 -9.33 -25.64 2.12
N THR A 626 -8.31 -26.41 2.52
CA THR A 626 -8.38 -27.87 2.49
C THR A 626 -7.62 -28.50 3.65
N SER A 627 -8.15 -29.62 4.14
CA SER A 627 -7.53 -30.48 5.16
C SER A 627 -6.75 -31.65 4.55
N THR A 628 -6.80 -31.84 3.23
CA THR A 628 -6.08 -32.90 2.54
C THR A 628 -5.00 -32.29 1.64
N PHE A 629 -3.75 -32.70 1.88
CA PHE A 629 -2.67 -32.45 0.93
C PHE A 629 -2.71 -33.54 -0.14
N ASP A 630 -3.49 -33.33 -1.19
CA ASP A 630 -3.41 -34.15 -2.40
C ASP A 630 -2.96 -33.28 -3.57
N PRO A 631 -1.65 -33.32 -3.91
CA PRO A 631 -1.11 -32.57 -5.04
C PRO A 631 -1.87 -32.78 -6.33
N GLN A 632 -2.40 -33.99 -6.57
CA GLN A 632 -3.09 -34.31 -7.81
C GLN A 632 -4.49 -33.68 -7.86
N ASN A 633 -5.22 -33.68 -6.74
CA ASN A 633 -6.51 -32.99 -6.69
C ASN A 633 -6.33 -31.47 -6.77
N ILE A 634 -5.29 -30.92 -6.14
CA ILE A 634 -4.98 -29.50 -6.22
C ILE A 634 -4.63 -29.09 -7.65
N ILE A 635 -3.79 -29.87 -8.35
CA ILE A 635 -3.47 -29.62 -9.76
C ILE A 635 -4.74 -29.72 -10.63
N LYS A 636 -5.57 -30.75 -10.43
CA LYS A 636 -6.85 -30.89 -11.17
C LYS A 636 -7.81 -29.73 -10.89
N ASP A 637 -7.88 -29.26 -9.66
CA ASP A 637 -8.78 -28.17 -9.24
C ASP A 637 -8.28 -26.78 -9.66
N ILE A 638 -6.96 -26.61 -9.84
CA ILE A 638 -6.35 -25.35 -10.30
C ILE A 638 -6.37 -25.27 -11.82
N PHE A 639 -6.01 -26.35 -12.53
CA PHE A 639 -5.85 -26.34 -13.98
C PHE A 639 -7.07 -26.88 -14.75
N GLY A 640 -8.09 -27.39 -14.04
CA GLY A 640 -9.27 -28.02 -14.63
C GLY A 640 -8.95 -29.35 -15.34
N ASN A 641 -9.98 -30.01 -15.89
CA ASN A 641 -9.84 -31.23 -16.70
C ASN A 641 -9.21 -30.97 -18.09
N SER A 642 -8.67 -29.77 -18.34
CA SER A 642 -8.31 -29.27 -19.67
C SER A 642 -6.86 -29.55 -20.06
N ILE A 643 -6.08 -30.27 -19.24
CA ILE A 643 -4.73 -30.69 -19.63
C ILE A 643 -4.87 -31.86 -20.62
N PRO A 644 -4.44 -31.74 -21.88
CA PRO A 644 -4.50 -32.85 -22.82
C PRO A 644 -3.65 -34.00 -22.29
N HIS A 645 -4.15 -35.23 -22.40
CA HIS A 645 -3.42 -36.46 -22.09
C HIS A 645 -2.21 -36.66 -23.03
N HIS A 646 -1.17 -35.84 -22.90
CA HIS A 646 0.18 -36.20 -23.31
C HIS A 646 1.02 -36.42 -22.05
N GLN A 647 1.66 -37.59 -22.01
CA GLN A 647 2.38 -38.14 -20.87
C GLN A 647 3.31 -37.10 -20.22
N VAL A 648 3.00 -36.71 -18.98
CA VAL A 648 4.00 -36.15 -18.06
C VAL A 648 4.78 -37.35 -17.52
N ILE A 649 5.85 -37.72 -18.23
CA ILE A 649 6.84 -38.68 -17.74
C ILE A 649 7.76 -37.92 -16.78
N PHE A 650 7.72 -38.24 -15.49
CA PHE A 650 8.79 -37.89 -14.56
C PHE A 650 9.99 -38.78 -14.87
N ASN A 651 10.88 -38.33 -15.76
CA ASN A 651 12.19 -38.94 -15.90
C ASN A 651 13.12 -38.35 -14.84
N ASN A 652 13.54 -39.20 -13.89
CA ASN A 652 14.78 -39.01 -13.16
C ASN A 652 15.93 -39.01 -14.18
N LEU A 653 16.53 -37.86 -14.42
CA LEU A 653 17.81 -37.74 -15.08
C LEU A 653 18.79 -37.17 -14.06
N ASP A 654 19.66 -38.05 -13.56
CA ASP A 654 20.97 -37.67 -13.04
C ASP A 654 21.72 -36.97 -14.17
N PHE A 655 22.09 -35.70 -13.94
CA PHE A 655 23.05 -35.00 -14.78
C PHE A 655 24.33 -34.88 -13.97
N ASP A 656 25.33 -35.66 -14.40
CA ASP A 656 26.72 -35.54 -14.00
C ASP A 656 27.30 -34.27 -14.62
N GLU A 657 28.04 -33.51 -13.81
CA GLU A 657 28.70 -32.26 -14.20
C GLU A 657 29.85 -32.56 -15.16
N ARG A 658 29.85 -31.89 -16.33
CA ARG A 658 31.05 -31.38 -17.01
C ARG A 658 30.69 -30.59 -18.28
N ASP A 659 31.07 -29.32 -18.24
CA ASP A 659 31.53 -28.41 -19.30
C ASP A 659 30.80 -28.25 -20.67
N GLU A 660 30.64 -26.95 -20.97
CA GLU A 660 30.68 -26.25 -22.27
C GLU A 660 29.41 -26.04 -23.13
N GLU A 661 29.22 -24.73 -23.43
CA GLU A 661 28.56 -24.07 -24.56
C GLU A 661 27.07 -24.37 -24.90
N TYR A 662 26.24 -23.33 -24.70
CA TYR A 662 24.86 -23.30 -25.18
C TYR A 662 24.78 -23.27 -26.73
N PRO A 663 23.96 -24.13 -27.36
CA PRO A 663 23.73 -24.10 -28.80
C PRO A 663 22.96 -22.86 -29.28
N GLN A 664 23.39 -22.29 -30.41
CA GLN A 664 22.87 -21.08 -31.05
C GLN A 664 21.35 -21.12 -31.36
N TRP A 665 20.74 -22.30 -31.52
CA TRP A 665 19.31 -22.46 -31.82
C TRP A 665 18.37 -22.13 -30.65
N ILE A 666 18.89 -22.03 -29.42
CA ILE A 666 18.12 -21.56 -28.25
C ILE A 666 18.01 -20.03 -28.23
N LYS A 667 18.97 -19.31 -28.81
CA LYS A 667 18.93 -17.84 -28.92
C LYS A 667 17.91 -17.36 -29.96
N GLU A 668 17.70 -18.14 -31.03
CA GLU A 668 16.78 -17.78 -32.12
C GLU A 668 15.30 -17.97 -31.76
N ARG A 669 14.99 -18.87 -30.82
CA ARG A 669 13.60 -19.14 -30.41
C ARG A 669 13.05 -18.13 -29.40
N ILE A 670 13.93 -17.42 -28.68
CA ILE A 670 13.55 -16.36 -27.73
C ILE A 670 13.26 -15.02 -28.44
N TYR A 671 13.71 -14.85 -29.68
CA TYR A 671 13.45 -13.65 -30.48
C TYR A 671 12.24 -13.77 -31.43
N ALA A 672 11.76 -14.97 -31.74
CA ALA A 672 10.62 -15.18 -32.64
C ALA A 672 9.24 -14.98 -31.97
N ASP A 673 9.11 -15.22 -30.66
CA ASP A 673 7.84 -15.10 -29.92
C ASP A 673 7.43 -13.65 -29.56
N ARG A 674 8.17 -12.64 -30.02
CA ARG A 674 7.88 -11.21 -29.77
C ARG A 674 7.39 -10.42 -30.98
N ALA A 675 7.22 -11.05 -32.15
CA ALA A 675 6.84 -10.35 -33.38
C ALA A 675 5.37 -10.56 -33.83
N ASP A 676 4.57 -11.36 -33.13
CA ASP A 676 3.23 -11.77 -33.61
C ASP A 676 2.04 -11.16 -32.83
N GLN A 677 2.18 -9.93 -32.34
CA GLN A 677 1.06 -9.15 -31.76
C GLN A 677 1.06 -7.65 -32.10
N SER A 678 1.39 -7.29 -33.34
CA SER A 678 1.04 -5.96 -33.86
C SER A 678 0.62 -6.04 -35.32
N GLY A 679 -0.69 -6.23 -35.53
CA GLY A 679 -1.31 -5.98 -36.81
C GLY A 679 -1.29 -4.48 -37.12
N ILE A 680 -0.20 -3.99 -37.70
CA ILE A 680 -0.16 -2.71 -38.39
C ILE A 680 0.60 -2.90 -39.71
N THR A 681 -0.17 -2.74 -40.78
CA THR A 681 0.22 -2.67 -42.18
C THR A 681 1.27 -1.58 -42.41
N THR A 682 2.44 -1.92 -42.96
CA THR A 682 3.30 -0.94 -43.62
C THR A 682 3.88 -1.51 -44.92
N PHE A 683 3.84 -0.67 -45.96
CA PHE A 683 4.23 -0.92 -47.34
C PHE A 683 5.73 -1.19 -47.53
N LEU A 684 6.06 -2.09 -48.46
CA LEU A 684 7.35 -2.19 -49.16
C LEU A 684 7.59 -0.88 -49.96
N VAL A 685 8.79 -0.34 -50.20
CA VAL A 685 9.95 -0.83 -51.01
C VAL A 685 11.19 0.12 -50.78
N PRO A 686 12.38 -0.05 -51.40
CA PRO A 686 13.59 -0.67 -50.86
C PRO A 686 14.82 0.28 -50.68
N ASP A 687 15.88 -0.30 -50.12
CA ASP A 687 17.23 0.23 -49.98
C ASP A 687 17.87 0.76 -51.27
N ASN A 688 18.64 1.86 -51.15
CA ASN A 688 19.96 2.00 -51.78
C ASN A 688 20.83 3.09 -51.12
N LEU A 689 22.12 2.78 -51.07
CA LEU A 689 23.26 3.47 -50.44
C LEU A 689 23.56 4.90 -50.95
N ILE A 690 24.16 5.74 -50.10
CA ILE A 690 25.52 6.36 -50.26
C ILE A 690 25.81 7.37 -49.11
N SER A 691 27.10 7.52 -48.81
CA SER A 691 27.85 8.14 -47.69
C SER A 691 27.75 9.66 -47.42
N MET A 692 27.82 10.01 -46.11
CA MET A 692 28.47 11.18 -45.42
C MET A 692 28.09 12.64 -45.77
N PRO A 693 28.38 13.68 -44.91
CA PRO A 693 28.64 13.73 -43.46
C PRO A 693 27.77 14.77 -42.69
N LEU A 694 28.01 14.88 -41.37
CA LEU A 694 27.38 15.80 -40.41
C LEU A 694 27.30 17.27 -40.85
N HIS A 695 26.12 17.88 -40.72
CA HIS A 695 25.94 19.25 -40.24
C HIS A 695 24.58 19.46 -39.57
N GLN A 696 24.60 20.37 -38.59
CA GLN A 696 23.53 20.92 -37.76
C GLN A 696 22.16 21.08 -38.44
N VAL A 697 21.08 20.69 -37.75
CA VAL A 697 19.78 21.40 -37.81
C VAL A 697 19.15 21.37 -36.41
N SER A 698 18.82 22.57 -35.95
CA SER A 698 18.02 22.93 -34.78
C SER A 698 16.55 22.54 -34.94
N ASP A 699 15.85 22.49 -33.80
CA ASP A 699 14.39 22.48 -33.65
C ASP A 699 13.68 21.13 -33.94
N TYR A 700 13.36 20.41 -32.85
CA TYR A 700 11.98 20.06 -32.46
C TYR A 700 11.93 19.57 -31.00
#